data_AF-A0A836H9G6-F1
#
_entry.id   AF-A0A836H9G6-F1
#
_cell.length_a   1.000
_cell.length_b   1.000
_cell.length_c   1.000
_cell.angle_alpha   90.00
_cell.angle_beta   90.00
_cell.angle_gamma   90.00
#
_symmetry.space_group_name_H-M   'P 1'
#
loop_
_entity.id
_entity.type
_entity.pdbx_description
1 polymer ?
#
loop_
_entity_poly.entity_id
_entity_poly.type
_entity_poly.pdbx_seq_one_letter_code
_entity_poly.pdbx_strand_id
1 'polypeptide(L)'
;MAPPPEGVRLNKPGAPQRRSTSSTSSPHSVAPSSTFQEPRVYHEAQASNSTRAAVTQDKTAPRLPLTFPPPSPIPPTTETFHRLGTPGEHSPEEPHLLPGLQIERRTFTPAELLARFGDTDIIYSFVNGSEANHHYRKEFRSACIDAILQVESITFDASTLAPNLANAFQALRCAPGVLQGYIGPNVTLGTVVQRVKAAARRGANNRDRETDELRHSLRSVEQHVRWHRGRVVMVSPGHHPTWVDGAKNFLAGVCGDARVQALRTSGTHLRVTTVHQDALMPYGMRLTVNSHAIEQHLWRVRNVTPVHVYMNDDYFVNRDVAITDLFNEYGGTIVRTERGVIAAGEVADEGGRWAKGVLHTQQFNTHELDVLREDYLPDALVTMWERLRRVRARADPSALAPLSVAPLNEAVDVAHEYEPEPLPNVPLTPRRPRRFATHAPFVYCTNMLRFLETRYEREFAHNSLHHRSRKARDLFIPFVYNAFIMARPWQASPKFLPYLLELHRSRRETRVDAVPPTKIVLDNFDGCGPASLRGGFKASECIYGKFLDNATANEAVMQRVRETNPLYFNINAGFSTAEASEQLRTFLRSKFPAPVYLEVSSAPRPDEGVADDVEAVEGQRGDADAAAGVEDRALWRLFGELMALPVVGVVSDEEGVCPLVRSLALAFAGHHRGVVRVGVEQHGGATLREARAALRHRVVSAMPAPACVYSERVSVGAAARGEDAADIARRAIGGAGAGVVLPSTCGGGAGLRVRGFVVDARTPGAPVRSAAALRDALAVPAQTLSLEDFRAVAVGPSAGDVVLVVSRADADAKAVHWVNGASESDLLVTYPLPVEAYENMSAEVRWSIP
;
A
#
# COMPACT_ATOMS: atom_id res chain seq x y z
N MET A 1 23.22 55.83 26.71
CA MET A 1 23.44 57.11 25.99
C MET A 1 22.23 57.36 25.09
N ALA A 2 21.81 58.62 24.97
CA ALA A 2 20.77 59.12 24.04
C ALA A 2 21.46 60.05 23.00
N PRO A 3 20.78 60.77 22.07
CA PRO A 3 19.33 60.86 21.79
C PRO A 3 18.90 60.82 20.29
N PRO A 4 17.58 60.89 19.98
CA PRO A 4 16.97 61.27 18.67
C PRO A 4 16.82 62.83 18.56
N PRO A 5 15.99 63.50 17.69
CA PRO A 5 14.97 63.04 16.71
C PRO A 5 14.85 63.84 15.36
N GLU A 6 13.72 63.67 14.65
CA GLU A 6 13.05 64.61 13.69
C GLU A 6 13.73 64.95 12.33
N GLY A 7 13.03 65.51 11.32
CA GLY A 7 11.58 65.69 11.13
C GLY A 7 11.14 66.67 9.99
N VAL A 8 10.42 66.15 8.97
CA VAL A 8 9.41 66.81 8.09
C VAL A 8 9.70 68.17 7.39
N ARG A 9 9.61 68.20 6.05
CA ARG A 9 8.88 69.19 5.17
C ARG A 9 9.19 68.92 3.68
N LEU A 10 8.25 68.58 2.80
CA LEU A 10 7.11 69.31 2.19
C LEU A 10 7.43 69.98 0.83
N ASN A 11 6.74 69.57 -0.24
CA ASN A 11 6.15 70.49 -1.20
C ASN A 11 4.97 69.86 -1.99
N LYS A 12 4.15 70.73 -2.59
CA LYS A 12 2.90 70.50 -3.36
C LYS A 12 2.92 71.48 -4.57
N PRO A 13 1.90 71.62 -5.47
CA PRO A 13 0.53 71.08 -5.46
C PRO A 13 0.03 70.46 -6.79
N GLY A 14 -1.22 69.97 -6.81
CA GLY A 14 -1.96 69.60 -8.03
C GLY A 14 -3.38 69.08 -7.71
N ALA A 15 -4.41 69.86 -8.05
CA ALA A 15 -5.85 69.58 -7.87
C ALA A 15 -6.62 70.44 -8.92
N PRO A 16 -7.92 70.23 -9.29
CA PRO A 16 -9.05 70.16 -8.31
C PRO A 16 -10.34 69.36 -8.69
N GLN A 17 -11.07 68.87 -7.65
CA GLN A 17 -12.56 68.80 -7.56
C GLN A 17 -13.35 67.96 -8.60
N ARG A 18 -14.61 67.51 -8.42
CA ARG A 18 -15.62 67.29 -7.34
C ARG A 18 -16.64 66.26 -7.93
N ARG A 19 -17.67 65.67 -7.30
CA ARG A 19 -18.44 65.76 -6.02
C ARG A 19 -18.99 64.31 -5.75
N SER A 20 -19.96 63.90 -4.92
CA SER A 20 -20.87 64.47 -3.91
C SER A 20 -21.57 63.32 -3.12
N THR A 21 -21.70 63.44 -1.79
CA THR A 21 -22.87 63.16 -0.88
C THR A 21 -23.89 62.00 -1.17
N SER A 22 -24.49 61.29 -0.19
CA SER A 22 -24.40 61.27 1.30
C SER A 22 -25.38 60.25 1.93
N SER A 23 -25.34 60.13 3.28
CA SER A 23 -26.27 59.45 4.24
C SER A 23 -25.92 58.00 4.63
N THR A 24 -25.82 57.52 5.89
CA THR A 24 -26.21 57.90 7.29
C THR A 24 -27.46 57.22 7.88
N SER A 25 -27.29 56.18 8.72
CA SER A 25 -27.85 56.06 10.10
C SER A 25 -27.71 54.63 10.70
N SER A 26 -27.87 54.55 12.02
CA SER A 26 -27.94 53.35 12.90
C SER A 26 -29.12 53.58 13.90
N PRO A 27 -29.46 52.75 14.94
CA PRO A 27 -28.82 51.53 15.47
C PRO A 27 -29.82 50.41 15.98
N HIS A 28 -29.28 49.42 16.73
CA HIS A 28 -29.92 48.54 17.74
C HIS A 28 -30.70 47.24 17.39
N SER A 29 -30.04 46.10 17.73
CA SER A 29 -30.42 45.09 18.76
C SER A 29 -31.25 43.81 18.46
N VAL A 30 -30.97 42.80 19.31
CA VAL A 30 -31.73 41.55 19.65
C VAL A 30 -31.61 40.28 18.77
N ALA A 31 -30.65 39.43 19.18
CA ALA A 31 -30.79 37.96 19.37
C ALA A 31 -30.88 37.02 18.12
N PRO A 32 -30.72 35.67 18.29
CA PRO A 32 -30.05 34.86 17.27
C PRO A 32 -30.93 33.85 16.51
N SER A 33 -30.46 33.44 15.32
CA SER A 33 -30.95 32.26 14.62
C SER A 33 -29.80 31.51 13.92
N SER A 34 -29.84 30.18 13.98
CA SER A 34 -28.78 29.29 13.49
C SER A 34 -29.17 28.64 12.16
N THR A 35 -28.56 29.08 11.05
CA THR A 35 -28.68 28.38 9.76
C THR A 35 -27.35 28.43 9.00
N PHE A 36 -26.67 27.29 8.86
CA PHE A 36 -25.53 27.16 7.93
C PHE A 36 -26.08 26.99 6.51
N GLN A 37 -25.73 27.90 5.60
CA GLN A 37 -26.07 27.78 4.17
C GLN A 37 -24.94 27.10 3.38
N GLU A 38 -25.32 26.37 2.35
CA GLU A 38 -24.40 25.74 1.40
C GLU A 38 -23.73 26.80 0.49
N PRO A 39 -22.45 26.64 0.13
CA PRO A 39 -21.79 27.52 -0.82
C PRO A 39 -22.35 27.31 -2.23
N ARG A 40 -23.06 28.31 -2.76
CA ARG A 40 -23.61 28.27 -4.13
C ARG A 40 -22.48 28.16 -5.18
N VAL A 41 -22.72 27.34 -6.19
CA VAL A 41 -21.89 27.30 -7.41
C VAL A 41 -22.13 28.57 -8.22
N TYR A 42 -21.06 29.25 -8.60
CA TYR A 42 -21.12 30.35 -9.57
C TYR A 42 -21.22 29.79 -10.99
N HIS A 43 -22.29 30.16 -11.70
CA HIS A 43 -22.37 30.08 -13.15
C HIS A 43 -22.20 31.48 -13.73
N GLU A 44 -21.17 31.69 -14.55
CA GLU A 44 -21.19 32.69 -15.60
C GLU A 44 -20.72 32.02 -16.90
N ALA A 45 -21.39 32.37 -18.00
CA ALA A 45 -21.08 31.89 -19.33
C ALA A 45 -20.99 33.09 -20.27
N GLN A 46 -19.93 33.15 -21.07
CA GLN A 46 -19.87 34.01 -22.24
C GLN A 46 -19.49 33.16 -23.45
N ALA A 47 -20.36 33.18 -24.46
CA ALA A 47 -20.12 32.51 -25.73
C ALA A 47 -19.38 33.46 -26.69
N SER A 48 -18.54 32.90 -27.54
CA SER A 48 -18.02 33.58 -28.74
C SER A 48 -18.36 32.75 -29.97
N ASN A 49 -19.00 33.39 -30.95
CA ASN A 49 -19.33 32.74 -32.22
C ASN A 49 -18.09 32.65 -33.12
N SER A 50 -17.93 31.53 -33.81
CA SER A 50 -17.11 31.45 -35.02
C SER A 50 -17.76 30.51 -36.02
N THR A 51 -18.18 31.06 -37.16
CA THR A 51 -18.86 30.33 -38.23
C THR A 51 -17.89 29.99 -39.36
N ARG A 52 -17.87 28.72 -39.81
CA ARG A 52 -17.46 28.44 -41.20
C ARG A 52 -18.04 27.15 -41.80
N ALA A 53 -18.74 27.36 -42.91
CA ALA A 53 -18.98 26.51 -44.07
C ALA A 53 -18.88 24.97 -43.94
N ALA A 54 -19.96 24.28 -44.33
CA ALA A 54 -19.98 22.85 -44.62
C ALA A 54 -19.42 22.53 -46.02
N VAL A 55 -19.00 21.27 -46.21
CA VAL A 55 -18.92 20.61 -47.52
C VAL A 55 -19.62 19.26 -47.41
N THR A 56 -20.58 19.00 -48.29
CA THR A 56 -21.34 17.75 -48.37
C THR A 56 -20.84 16.87 -49.51
N GLN A 57 -20.68 15.56 -49.26
CA GLN A 57 -20.87 14.51 -50.26
C GLN A 57 -21.70 13.36 -49.68
N ASP A 58 -22.31 12.57 -50.57
CA ASP A 58 -23.52 11.79 -50.31
C ASP A 58 -23.49 10.45 -51.09
N LYS A 59 -24.40 9.54 -50.71
CA LYS A 59 -24.97 8.39 -51.46
C LYS A 59 -24.51 6.96 -51.18
N THR A 60 -25.36 6.28 -50.39
CA THR A 60 -25.90 4.91 -50.62
C THR A 60 -24.94 3.72 -50.44
N ALA A 61 -25.37 2.49 -50.10
CA ALA A 61 -26.71 1.88 -50.12
C ALA A 61 -26.95 0.95 -48.89
N PRO A 62 -28.18 0.43 -48.63
CA PRO A 62 -28.57 -0.09 -47.31
C PRO A 62 -28.52 -1.63 -47.14
N ARG A 63 -28.47 -2.10 -45.88
CA ARG A 63 -28.97 -3.42 -45.44
C ARG A 63 -29.67 -3.31 -44.08
N LEU A 64 -30.81 -3.98 -43.94
CA LEU A 64 -31.52 -4.19 -42.67
C LEU A 64 -30.90 -5.36 -41.89
N PRO A 65 -31.05 -5.37 -40.56
CA PRO A 65 -31.85 -6.44 -39.96
C PRO A 65 -32.92 -5.92 -38.97
N LEU A 66 -33.88 -6.79 -38.66
CA LEU A 66 -34.98 -6.52 -37.72
C LEU A 66 -34.48 -6.50 -36.26
N THR A 67 -34.82 -5.44 -35.53
CA THR A 67 -34.65 -5.35 -34.07
C THR A 67 -36.02 -5.21 -33.39
N PHE A 68 -36.32 -6.09 -32.45
CA PHE A 68 -37.41 -5.85 -31.49
C PHE A 68 -36.88 -4.91 -30.40
N PRO A 69 -37.63 -3.86 -30.00
CA PRO A 69 -37.21 -2.99 -28.92
C PRO A 69 -37.33 -3.70 -27.56
N PRO A 70 -36.36 -3.55 -26.64
CA PRO A 70 -36.56 -3.95 -25.25
C PRO A 70 -37.62 -3.04 -24.59
N PRO A 71 -38.35 -3.52 -23.58
CA PRO A 71 -39.30 -2.69 -22.83
C PRO A 71 -38.57 -1.58 -22.08
N SER A 72 -39.03 -0.34 -22.22
CA SER A 72 -38.46 0.82 -21.53
C SER A 72 -38.53 0.65 -20.01
N PRO A 73 -37.40 0.68 -19.27
CA PRO A 73 -37.45 0.78 -17.82
C PRO A 73 -37.98 2.18 -17.45
N ILE A 74 -39.12 2.22 -16.75
CA ILE A 74 -39.65 3.48 -16.21
C ILE A 74 -38.64 3.99 -15.16
N PRO A 75 -38.05 5.18 -15.33
CA PRO A 75 -37.12 5.71 -14.34
C PRO A 75 -37.88 6.01 -13.04
N PRO A 76 -37.40 5.54 -11.87
CA PRO A 76 -38.04 5.85 -10.59
C PRO A 76 -37.98 7.37 -10.34
N THR A 77 -39.14 7.95 -9.98
CA THR A 77 -39.26 9.38 -9.68
C THR A 77 -38.37 9.79 -8.50
N THR A 78 -38.03 11.08 -8.41
CA THR A 78 -37.14 11.63 -7.37
C THR A 78 -37.61 11.31 -5.94
N GLU A 79 -38.92 11.25 -5.70
CA GLU A 79 -39.47 10.81 -4.40
C GLU A 79 -39.19 9.34 -4.09
N THR A 80 -39.15 8.47 -5.11
CA THR A 80 -38.82 7.04 -4.96
C THR A 80 -37.37 6.86 -4.51
N PHE A 81 -36.44 7.66 -5.06
CA PHE A 81 -35.04 7.70 -4.60
C PHE A 81 -34.92 8.13 -3.13
N HIS A 82 -35.77 9.03 -2.64
CA HIS A 82 -35.80 9.42 -1.22
C HIS A 82 -36.40 8.34 -0.31
N ARG A 83 -37.36 7.53 -0.79
CA ARG A 83 -37.94 6.42 -0.01
C ARG A 83 -37.05 5.18 0.07
N LEU A 84 -36.17 4.95 -0.91
CA LEU A 84 -35.10 3.94 -0.86
C LEU A 84 -33.93 4.31 0.09
N GLY A 85 -34.14 5.29 0.98
CA GLY A 85 -33.14 5.82 1.90
C GLY A 85 -32.99 5.10 3.25
N THR A 86 -33.58 3.92 3.44
CA THR A 86 -33.45 3.13 4.66
C THR A 86 -32.02 2.60 4.88
N PRO A 87 -31.39 2.79 6.05
CA PRO A 87 -30.20 2.05 6.44
C PRO A 87 -30.57 0.60 6.81
N GLY A 88 -29.74 -0.38 6.44
CA GLY A 88 -29.96 -1.78 6.80
C GLY A 88 -29.66 -2.75 5.66
N GLU A 89 -30.65 -2.98 4.80
CA GLU A 89 -30.66 -4.10 3.86
C GLU A 89 -30.63 -3.66 2.39
N HIS A 90 -29.60 -4.10 1.68
CA HIS A 90 -29.65 -4.30 0.24
C HIS A 90 -29.47 -5.80 0.00
N SER A 91 -30.56 -6.50 -0.34
CA SER A 91 -30.47 -7.89 -0.76
C SER A 91 -29.53 -7.99 -1.96
N PRO A 92 -28.60 -8.96 -1.98
CA PRO A 92 -27.83 -9.29 -3.17
C PRO A 92 -28.73 -9.53 -4.39
N GLU A 93 -28.19 -9.31 -5.57
CA GLU A 93 -28.80 -9.79 -6.81
C GLU A 93 -28.68 -11.32 -6.82
N GLU A 94 -29.81 -12.02 -6.80
CA GLU A 94 -29.78 -13.46 -7.05
C GLU A 94 -29.45 -13.70 -8.53
N PRO A 95 -28.58 -14.67 -8.86
CA PRO A 95 -28.12 -14.94 -10.23
C PRO A 95 -29.17 -15.69 -11.06
N HIS A 96 -30.40 -15.21 -11.04
CA HIS A 96 -31.58 -15.84 -11.62
C HIS A 96 -31.55 -15.96 -13.16
N LEU A 97 -30.62 -15.26 -13.85
CA LEU A 97 -30.39 -15.40 -15.29
C LEU A 97 -29.18 -16.31 -15.62
N LEU A 98 -28.50 -16.87 -14.60
CA LEU A 98 -27.33 -17.75 -14.73
C LEU A 98 -27.74 -19.23 -14.56
N PRO A 99 -27.95 -19.98 -15.66
CA PRO A 99 -28.48 -21.34 -15.58
C PRO A 99 -27.51 -22.29 -14.86
N GLY A 100 -28.03 -23.05 -13.90
CA GLY A 100 -27.26 -24.02 -13.11
C GLY A 100 -26.38 -23.42 -12.01
N LEU A 101 -26.35 -22.10 -11.83
CA LEU A 101 -25.65 -21.46 -10.71
C LEU A 101 -26.52 -21.50 -9.44
N GLN A 102 -25.99 -22.04 -8.34
CA GLN A 102 -26.68 -22.15 -7.06
C GLN A 102 -25.90 -21.43 -5.97
N ILE A 103 -26.59 -20.60 -5.18
CA ILE A 103 -25.99 -19.80 -4.11
C ILE A 103 -26.47 -20.31 -2.75
N GLU A 104 -25.53 -20.66 -1.87
CA GLU A 104 -25.80 -21.02 -0.49
C GLU A 104 -25.26 -19.99 0.49
N ARG A 105 -26.00 -19.81 1.58
CA ARG A 105 -25.76 -18.83 2.66
C ARG A 105 -26.08 -19.51 3.98
N ARG A 106 -25.34 -19.19 5.04
CA ARG A 106 -25.73 -19.51 6.42
C ARG A 106 -25.53 -18.31 7.32
N THR A 107 -26.25 -18.28 8.43
CA THR A 107 -25.96 -17.35 9.53
C THR A 107 -24.91 -17.95 10.48
N PHE A 108 -24.31 -17.07 11.28
CA PHE A 108 -23.27 -17.33 12.26
C PHE A 108 -23.61 -16.57 13.54
N THR A 109 -23.40 -17.20 14.69
CA THR A 109 -23.41 -16.50 15.98
C THR A 109 -22.19 -15.58 16.13
N PRO A 110 -22.24 -14.55 17.00
CA PRO A 110 -21.07 -13.70 17.29
C PRO A 110 -19.84 -14.50 17.77
N ALA A 111 -20.06 -15.63 18.45
CA ALA A 111 -19.00 -16.54 18.88
C ALA A 111 -18.34 -17.27 17.68
N GLU A 112 -19.13 -17.75 16.72
CA GLU A 112 -18.60 -18.33 15.47
C GLU A 112 -17.88 -17.29 14.61
N LEU A 113 -18.40 -16.05 14.53
CA LEU A 113 -17.71 -14.96 13.83
C LEU A 113 -16.34 -14.67 14.47
N LEU A 114 -16.27 -14.59 15.80
CA LEU A 114 -15.01 -14.38 16.51
C LEU A 114 -14.04 -15.57 16.35
N ALA A 115 -14.54 -16.80 16.40
CA ALA A 115 -13.72 -18.00 16.20
C ALA A 115 -13.22 -18.17 14.74
N ARG A 116 -13.79 -17.43 13.78
CA ARG A 116 -13.52 -17.55 12.33
C ARG A 116 -12.78 -16.36 11.72
N PHE A 117 -12.89 -15.19 12.33
CA PHE A 117 -12.32 -13.93 11.86
C PHE A 117 -11.61 -13.14 12.98
N GLY A 118 -11.41 -13.72 14.16
CA GLY A 118 -10.66 -13.10 15.27
C GLY A 118 -9.19 -12.87 14.95
N ASP A 119 -8.66 -13.62 13.98
CA ASP A 119 -7.29 -13.61 13.45
C ASP A 119 -7.14 -12.84 12.12
N THR A 120 -8.21 -12.19 11.63
CA THR A 120 -8.21 -11.37 10.41
C THR A 120 -7.08 -10.33 10.42
N ASP A 121 -6.27 -10.28 9.36
CA ASP A 121 -5.17 -9.31 9.25
C ASP A 121 -5.66 -7.85 9.28
N ILE A 122 -4.96 -7.01 10.04
CA ILE A 122 -5.06 -5.55 9.96
C ILE A 122 -3.90 -5.04 9.10
N ILE A 123 -4.23 -4.52 7.93
CA ILE A 123 -3.27 -3.97 6.95
C ILE A 123 -3.37 -2.45 6.97
N TYR A 124 -2.29 -1.81 7.39
CA TYR A 124 -2.11 -0.36 7.30
C TYR A 124 -1.44 0.03 5.99
N SER A 125 -1.89 1.10 5.35
CA SER A 125 -1.01 1.95 4.54
C SER A 125 -0.33 2.98 5.45
N PHE A 126 1.01 3.04 5.38
CA PHE A 126 1.80 4.07 6.05
C PHE A 126 2.66 4.77 5.01
N VAL A 127 2.33 6.03 4.71
CA VAL A 127 3.00 6.79 3.63
C VAL A 127 3.63 8.09 4.11
N ASN A 128 3.27 8.55 5.30
CA ASN A 128 3.83 9.76 5.90
C ASN A 128 5.23 9.46 6.47
N GLY A 129 6.24 10.29 6.24
CA GLY A 129 7.54 10.09 6.88
C GLY A 129 8.71 10.86 6.29
N SER A 130 9.75 11.06 7.10
CA SER A 130 11.01 11.73 6.75
C SER A 130 12.18 10.78 6.48
N GLU A 131 11.89 9.52 6.13
CA GLU A 131 12.90 8.55 5.70
C GLU A 131 13.44 8.92 4.30
N ALA A 132 14.75 8.70 4.11
CA ALA A 132 15.49 9.26 2.99
C ALA A 132 15.21 8.56 1.65
N ASN A 133 15.03 7.24 1.61
CA ASN A 133 14.67 6.51 0.39
C ASN A 133 13.26 6.89 -0.06
N HIS A 134 12.29 6.93 0.86
CA HIS A 134 10.94 7.41 0.54
C HIS A 134 10.98 8.84 0.00
N HIS A 135 11.67 9.77 0.68
CA HIS A 135 11.78 11.15 0.22
C HIS A 135 12.46 11.26 -1.15
N TYR A 136 13.55 10.52 -1.40
CA TYR A 136 14.23 10.46 -2.70
C TYR A 136 13.27 10.02 -3.82
N ARG A 137 12.53 8.92 -3.60
CA ARG A 137 11.55 8.36 -4.53
C ARG A 137 10.42 9.35 -4.79
N LYS A 138 9.90 10.00 -3.74
CA LYS A 138 8.89 11.06 -3.84
C LYS A 138 9.38 12.24 -4.67
N GLU A 139 10.58 12.75 -4.41
CA GLU A 139 11.15 13.91 -5.10
C GLU A 139 11.37 13.61 -6.60
N PHE A 140 11.97 12.47 -6.94
CA PHE A 140 12.08 12.05 -8.35
C PHE A 140 10.73 11.84 -9.02
N ARG A 141 9.75 11.22 -8.34
CA ARG A 141 8.38 11.13 -8.88
C ARG A 141 7.69 12.51 -9.01
N SER A 142 8.07 13.50 -8.21
CA SER A 142 7.46 14.83 -8.27
C SER A 142 8.09 15.75 -9.31
N ALA A 143 9.35 15.51 -9.69
CA ALA A 143 10.08 16.34 -10.66
C ALA A 143 10.23 15.68 -12.05
N CYS A 144 10.35 14.35 -12.12
CA CYS A 144 10.74 13.60 -13.31
C CYS A 144 9.70 12.63 -13.88
N ILE A 145 8.52 12.42 -13.28
CA ILE A 145 7.68 11.25 -13.62
C ILE A 145 7.29 11.14 -15.09
N ASP A 146 6.99 12.25 -15.76
CA ASP A 146 6.63 12.24 -17.18
C ASP A 146 7.82 11.82 -18.07
N ALA A 147 9.05 12.23 -17.70
CA ALA A 147 10.28 11.84 -18.39
C ALA A 147 10.71 10.40 -18.06
N ILE A 148 10.47 9.94 -16.83
CA ILE A 148 10.64 8.53 -16.42
C ILE A 148 9.71 7.65 -17.25
N LEU A 149 8.41 7.94 -17.28
CA LEU A 149 7.42 7.20 -18.07
C LEU A 149 7.72 7.23 -19.57
N GLN A 150 8.23 8.36 -20.10
CA GLN A 150 8.67 8.44 -21.48
C GLN A 150 9.85 7.51 -21.78
N VAL A 151 10.85 7.41 -20.88
CA VAL A 151 11.98 6.48 -21.03
C VAL A 151 11.53 5.02 -20.86
N GLU A 152 10.63 4.73 -19.90
CA GLU A 152 10.06 3.40 -19.71
C GLU A 152 9.30 2.94 -20.98
N SER A 153 8.43 3.78 -21.57
CA SER A 153 7.72 3.45 -22.82
C SER A 153 8.67 3.31 -24.01
N ILE A 154 9.60 4.25 -24.22
CA ILE A 154 10.56 4.16 -25.34
C ILE A 154 11.40 2.88 -25.24
N THR A 155 11.73 2.42 -24.03
CA THR A 155 12.43 1.15 -23.83
C THR A 155 11.52 -0.05 -24.11
N PHE A 156 10.25 0.03 -23.73
CA PHE A 156 9.25 -1.02 -23.99
C PHE A 156 8.96 -1.20 -25.50
N ASP A 157 8.87 -0.10 -26.24
CA ASP A 157 8.52 -0.07 -27.66
C ASP A 157 9.73 -0.35 -28.58
N ALA A 158 10.96 -0.35 -28.05
CA ALA A 158 12.18 -0.53 -28.82
C ALA A 158 12.40 -1.99 -29.28
N SER A 159 12.53 -2.21 -30.59
CA SER A 159 12.75 -3.54 -31.18
C SER A 159 14.13 -4.16 -30.89
N THR A 160 15.09 -3.32 -30.48
CA THR A 160 16.36 -3.65 -29.83
C THR A 160 16.65 -2.60 -28.75
N LEU A 161 17.30 -3.00 -27.65
CA LEU A 161 17.89 -2.07 -26.69
C LEU A 161 18.96 -1.22 -27.39
N ALA A 162 18.59 0.00 -27.78
CA ALA A 162 19.47 0.91 -28.49
C ALA A 162 20.65 1.30 -27.58
N PRO A 163 21.91 1.32 -28.07
CA PRO A 163 23.08 1.62 -27.23
C PRO A 163 23.05 3.03 -26.60
N ASN A 164 22.21 3.93 -27.13
CA ASN A 164 21.97 5.26 -26.56
C ASN A 164 21.11 5.25 -25.28
N LEU A 165 20.40 4.16 -24.95
CA LEU A 165 19.61 4.05 -23.71
C LEU A 165 20.47 4.07 -22.44
N ALA A 166 21.75 3.68 -22.53
CA ALA A 166 22.71 3.86 -21.43
C ALA A 166 22.88 5.35 -21.01
N ASN A 167 22.56 6.29 -21.90
CA ASN A 167 22.57 7.73 -21.62
C ASN A 167 21.19 8.26 -21.17
N ALA A 168 20.12 7.45 -21.19
CA ALA A 168 18.76 7.94 -20.92
C ALA A 168 18.62 8.53 -19.51
N PHE A 169 19.23 7.90 -18.50
CA PHE A 169 19.19 8.40 -17.12
C PHE A 169 20.08 9.65 -16.94
N GLN A 170 21.20 9.72 -17.66
CA GLN A 170 22.03 10.93 -17.71
C GLN A 170 21.32 12.09 -18.44
N ALA A 171 20.36 11.78 -19.32
CA ALA A 171 19.53 12.75 -20.04
C ALA A 171 18.30 13.24 -19.25
N LEU A 172 18.03 12.73 -18.05
CA LEU A 172 16.94 13.19 -17.17
C LEU A 172 17.22 14.57 -16.56
N ARG A 173 17.11 15.61 -17.39
CA ARG A 173 17.28 17.05 -17.03
C ARG A 173 16.32 17.56 -15.96
N CYS A 174 15.32 16.76 -15.60
CA CYS A 174 14.26 17.03 -14.63
C CYS A 174 14.68 16.83 -13.16
N ALA A 175 15.97 16.61 -12.88
CA ALA A 175 16.49 16.30 -11.55
C ALA A 175 15.87 17.16 -10.42
N PRO A 176 15.47 16.58 -9.27
CA PRO A 176 14.82 17.33 -8.19
C PRO A 176 15.71 18.46 -7.64
N GLY A 177 15.11 19.57 -7.20
CA GLY A 177 15.83 20.75 -6.72
C GLY A 177 16.78 20.50 -5.54
N VAL A 178 16.49 19.48 -4.72
CA VAL A 178 17.39 18.96 -3.67
C VAL A 178 18.73 18.43 -4.20
N LEU A 179 18.78 17.99 -5.47
CA LEU A 179 19.91 17.30 -6.10
C LEU A 179 20.51 18.02 -7.33
N GLN A 180 19.87 19.05 -7.89
CA GLN A 180 20.37 19.75 -9.09
C GLN A 180 21.82 20.27 -8.94
N GLY A 181 22.22 20.71 -7.74
CA GLY A 181 23.60 21.13 -7.44
C GLY A 181 24.56 20.00 -7.01
N TYR A 182 24.10 18.75 -7.04
CA TYR A 182 24.79 17.56 -6.52
C TYR A 182 24.77 16.39 -7.54
N ILE A 183 24.56 16.70 -8.82
CA ILE A 183 24.68 15.77 -9.95
C ILE A 183 25.80 16.32 -10.85
N GLY A 184 27.02 15.88 -10.58
CA GLY A 184 28.23 16.37 -11.26
C GLY A 184 29.49 15.67 -10.75
N PRO A 185 30.65 15.90 -11.40
CA PRO A 185 31.92 15.28 -11.00
C PRO A 185 32.37 15.75 -9.62
N ASN A 186 33.09 14.89 -8.91
CA ASN A 186 33.57 15.05 -7.53
C ASN A 186 32.49 15.09 -6.43
N VAL A 187 31.22 14.81 -6.75
CA VAL A 187 30.18 14.61 -5.70
C VAL A 187 30.32 13.20 -5.11
N THR A 188 30.27 13.07 -3.78
CA THR A 188 30.38 11.77 -3.10
C THR A 188 29.03 11.16 -2.73
N LEU A 189 28.96 9.83 -2.59
CA LEU A 189 27.77 9.11 -2.12
C LEU A 189 27.23 9.69 -0.79
N GLY A 190 28.13 9.98 0.16
CA GLY A 190 27.77 10.60 1.44
C GLY A 190 27.22 12.01 1.30
N THR A 191 27.69 12.79 0.32
CA THR A 191 27.12 14.12 0.02
C THR A 191 25.67 13.99 -0.42
N VAL A 192 25.35 13.05 -1.32
CA VAL A 192 23.97 12.79 -1.77
C VAL A 192 23.10 12.34 -0.58
N VAL A 193 23.53 11.32 0.18
CA VAL A 193 22.77 10.80 1.33
C VAL A 193 22.52 11.88 2.39
N GLN A 194 23.53 12.70 2.73
CA GLN A 194 23.36 13.81 3.67
C GLN A 194 22.40 14.89 3.15
N ARG A 195 22.47 15.25 1.86
CA ARG A 195 21.56 16.25 1.27
C ARG A 195 20.11 15.75 1.27
N VAL A 196 19.88 14.50 0.92
CA VAL A 196 18.54 13.89 0.92
C VAL A 196 18.01 13.73 2.34
N LYS A 197 18.81 13.25 3.31
CA LYS A 197 18.41 13.20 4.73
C LYS A 197 18.08 14.59 5.30
N ALA A 198 18.89 15.59 4.97
CA ALA A 198 18.66 16.97 5.42
C ALA A 198 17.44 17.61 4.73
N ALA A 199 17.13 17.22 3.49
CA ALA A 199 15.89 17.60 2.82
C ALA A 199 14.68 16.89 3.43
N ALA A 200 14.70 15.57 3.64
CA ALA A 200 13.60 14.82 4.23
C ALA A 200 13.18 15.33 5.62
N ARG A 201 14.16 15.72 6.45
CA ARG A 201 13.95 16.35 7.76
C ARG A 201 13.32 17.76 7.71
N ARG A 202 13.40 18.47 6.60
CA ARG A 202 12.87 19.85 6.42
C ARG A 202 11.67 19.94 5.48
N GLY A 203 11.58 19.00 4.55
CA GLY A 203 10.62 18.95 3.44
C GLY A 203 9.45 18.00 3.69
N ALA A 204 9.31 17.49 4.93
CA ALA A 204 8.08 16.91 5.42
C ALA A 204 6.96 17.96 5.34
N ASN A 205 6.21 17.93 4.25
CA ASN A 205 5.12 18.87 4.02
C ASN A 205 3.88 18.42 4.80
N ASN A 206 2.73 19.08 4.60
CA ASN A 206 1.50 18.74 5.32
C ASN A 206 0.98 17.30 5.09
N ARG A 207 1.61 16.51 4.21
CA ARG A 207 1.35 15.08 3.97
C ARG A 207 2.47 14.13 4.41
N ASP A 208 3.66 14.60 4.80
CA ASP A 208 4.78 13.70 5.17
C ASP A 208 5.35 13.95 6.58
N ARG A 209 4.78 14.91 7.32
CA ARG A 209 5.05 15.03 8.76
C ARG A 209 4.33 13.89 9.49
N GLU A 210 5.11 13.04 10.17
CA GLU A 210 4.61 12.20 11.25
C GLU A 210 4.24 13.08 12.46
N THR A 211 2.95 13.11 12.78
CA THR A 211 2.36 13.80 13.93
C THR A 211 1.96 12.78 15.03
N ASP A 212 2.57 11.59 15.01
CA ASP A 212 2.23 10.39 15.78
C ASP A 212 0.82 9.80 15.43
N GLU A 213 0.26 10.07 14.24
CA GLU A 213 -1.05 9.54 13.83
C GLU A 213 -1.08 8.00 13.88
N LEU A 214 -0.15 7.34 13.19
CA LEU A 214 -0.09 5.87 13.12
C LEU A 214 0.13 5.24 14.51
N ARG A 215 0.97 5.87 15.34
CA ARG A 215 1.22 5.44 16.73
C ARG A 215 -0.07 5.42 17.53
N HIS A 216 -0.82 6.50 17.51
CA HIS A 216 -2.08 6.60 18.24
C HIS A 216 -3.22 5.80 17.58
N SER A 217 -3.15 5.55 16.27
CA SER A 217 -4.02 4.60 15.58
C SER A 217 -3.83 3.19 16.14
N LEU A 218 -2.59 2.69 16.23
CA LEU A 218 -2.33 1.35 16.77
C LEU A 218 -2.69 1.25 18.27
N ARG A 219 -2.39 2.28 19.07
CA ARG A 219 -2.89 2.38 20.46
C ARG A 219 -4.41 2.28 20.53
N SER A 220 -5.13 2.93 19.61
CA SER A 220 -6.59 2.88 19.56
C SER A 220 -7.11 1.46 19.26
N VAL A 221 -6.38 0.70 18.43
CA VAL A 221 -6.67 -0.71 18.14
C VAL A 221 -6.44 -1.60 19.37
N GLU A 222 -5.28 -1.51 20.04
CA GLU A 222 -5.04 -2.29 21.27
C GLU A 222 -6.00 -1.92 22.41
N GLN A 223 -6.39 -0.65 22.53
CA GLN A 223 -7.31 -0.18 23.57
C GLN A 223 -8.74 -0.72 23.37
N HIS A 224 -9.22 -0.77 22.12
CA HIS A 224 -10.64 -0.97 21.80
C HIS A 224 -10.98 -2.24 20.99
N VAL A 225 -10.00 -2.98 20.47
CA VAL A 225 -10.20 -4.20 19.67
C VAL A 225 -9.56 -5.42 20.38
N ARG A 226 -9.65 -5.47 21.72
CA ARG A 226 -8.96 -6.45 22.60
C ARG A 226 -9.30 -7.93 22.37
N TRP A 227 -10.23 -8.27 21.47
CA TRP A 227 -10.49 -9.63 21.00
C TRP A 227 -9.64 -10.07 19.80
N HIS A 228 -8.99 -9.12 19.10
CA HIS A 228 -8.24 -9.39 17.88
C HIS A 228 -6.90 -10.09 18.16
N ARG A 229 -6.56 -11.10 17.35
CA ARG A 229 -5.34 -11.92 17.46
C ARG A 229 -4.56 -12.03 16.14
N GLY A 230 -5.02 -11.37 15.08
CA GLY A 230 -4.40 -11.36 13.75
C GLY A 230 -3.15 -10.48 13.69
N ARG A 231 -2.48 -10.52 12.53
CA ARG A 231 -1.25 -9.73 12.30
C ARG A 231 -1.59 -8.25 12.13
N VAL A 232 -0.64 -7.40 12.52
CA VAL A 232 -0.59 -6.00 12.08
C VAL A 232 0.53 -5.86 11.04
N VAL A 233 0.14 -5.53 9.81
CA VAL A 233 1.03 -5.39 8.66
C VAL A 233 1.00 -3.94 8.18
N MET A 234 2.15 -3.28 8.09
CA MET A 234 2.28 -1.90 7.62
C MET A 234 2.91 -1.89 6.23
N VAL A 235 2.13 -1.65 5.20
CA VAL A 235 2.62 -1.45 3.83
C VAL A 235 3.12 -0.02 3.70
N SER A 236 4.44 0.15 3.55
CA SER A 236 5.09 1.46 3.48
C SER A 236 6.03 1.59 2.28
N PRO A 237 6.36 2.81 1.82
CA PRO A 237 7.30 3.05 0.72
C PRO A 237 8.78 2.88 1.11
N GLY A 238 9.07 2.07 2.13
CA GLY A 238 10.42 1.61 2.51
C GLY A 238 10.89 1.95 3.93
N HIS A 239 10.00 2.47 4.79
CA HIS A 239 10.35 2.94 6.13
C HIS A 239 9.59 2.21 7.25
N HIS A 240 10.27 1.94 8.35
CA HIS A 240 9.69 1.41 9.60
C HIS A 240 9.38 2.58 10.56
N PRO A 241 8.30 2.56 11.36
CA PRO A 241 7.98 3.67 12.25
C PRO A 241 9.02 3.80 13.38
N THR A 242 9.55 5.00 13.58
CA THR A 242 10.67 5.26 14.51
C THR A 242 10.33 5.14 16.00
N TRP A 243 9.04 5.05 16.33
CA TRP A 243 8.54 4.81 17.69
C TRP A 243 8.45 3.32 18.05
N VAL A 244 8.60 2.41 17.08
CA VAL A 244 8.65 0.97 17.32
C VAL A 244 10.01 0.58 17.89
N ASP A 245 9.99 -0.17 18.99
CA ASP A 245 11.17 -0.70 19.66
C ASP A 245 11.71 -1.91 18.88
N GLY A 246 12.89 -1.75 18.29
CA GLY A 246 13.54 -2.79 17.48
C GLY A 246 13.84 -4.08 18.26
N ALA A 247 14.18 -3.99 19.55
CA ALA A 247 14.46 -5.18 20.36
C ALA A 247 13.17 -5.94 20.66
N LYS A 248 12.11 -5.25 21.07
CA LYS A 248 10.79 -5.86 21.31
C LYS A 248 10.21 -6.45 20.03
N ASN A 249 10.19 -5.70 18.92
CA ASN A 249 9.60 -6.14 17.65
C ASN A 249 10.38 -7.29 16.99
N PHE A 250 11.70 -7.38 17.21
CA PHE A 250 12.51 -8.48 16.70
C PHE A 250 12.40 -9.76 17.56
N LEU A 251 12.31 -9.61 18.90
CA LEU A 251 12.42 -10.73 19.84
C LEU A 251 11.08 -11.25 20.37
N ALA A 252 10.08 -10.41 20.64
CA ALA A 252 8.94 -10.76 21.51
C ALA A 252 7.99 -11.84 20.97
N GLY A 253 8.02 -12.12 19.66
CA GLY A 253 7.35 -13.29 19.05
C GLY A 253 7.92 -14.65 19.51
N VAL A 254 9.22 -14.71 19.82
CA VAL A 254 9.93 -15.94 20.24
C VAL A 254 10.39 -15.88 21.70
N CYS A 255 11.00 -14.77 22.10
CA CYS A 255 11.62 -14.58 23.40
C CYS A 255 10.73 -13.76 24.34
N GLY A 256 10.41 -14.33 25.50
CA GLY A 256 9.61 -13.66 26.52
C GLY A 256 9.51 -14.47 27.80
N ASP A 257 9.38 -13.78 28.93
CA ASP A 257 9.04 -14.36 30.21
C ASP A 257 7.51 -14.64 30.29
N ALA A 258 7.01 -15.02 31.48
CA ALA A 258 5.57 -15.23 31.70
C ALA A 258 4.71 -13.98 31.41
N ARG A 259 5.20 -12.76 31.68
CA ARG A 259 4.54 -11.48 31.38
C ARG A 259 4.37 -11.30 29.88
N VAL A 260 5.43 -11.49 29.08
CA VAL A 260 5.35 -11.41 27.62
C VAL A 260 4.49 -12.54 27.04
N GLN A 261 4.50 -13.75 27.61
CA GLN A 261 3.57 -14.81 27.20
C GLN A 261 2.10 -14.44 27.49
N ALA A 262 1.79 -13.80 28.62
CA ALA A 262 0.43 -13.40 28.98
C ALA A 262 -0.17 -12.38 28.00
N LEU A 263 0.62 -11.40 27.53
CA LEU A 263 0.20 -10.37 26.56
C LEU A 263 -0.38 -10.95 25.26
N ARG A 264 0.08 -12.14 24.85
CA ARG A 264 -0.43 -12.87 23.67
C ARG A 264 -1.92 -13.21 23.79
N THR A 265 -2.43 -13.31 25.02
CA THR A 265 -3.83 -13.65 25.28
C THR A 265 -4.75 -12.43 25.47
N SER A 266 -4.19 -11.23 25.68
CA SER A 266 -4.96 -9.99 25.96
C SER A 266 -5.29 -9.14 24.73
N GLY A 267 -4.74 -9.47 23.54
CA GLY A 267 -4.91 -8.66 22.33
C GLY A 267 -3.86 -7.57 22.15
N THR A 268 -2.71 -7.70 22.82
CA THR A 268 -1.52 -6.88 22.62
C THR A 268 -0.68 -7.48 21.49
N HIS A 269 -0.25 -6.66 20.54
CA HIS A 269 0.55 -7.10 19.41
C HIS A 269 2.03 -7.14 19.78
N LEU A 270 2.61 -8.34 19.80
CA LEU A 270 4.05 -8.53 20.04
C LEU A 270 4.91 -8.40 18.77
N ARG A 271 4.29 -8.17 17.60
CA ARG A 271 4.96 -7.93 16.33
C ARG A 271 4.13 -7.00 15.44
N VAL A 272 4.81 -6.04 14.80
CA VAL A 272 4.34 -5.23 13.68
C VAL A 272 5.28 -5.47 12.50
N THR A 273 4.74 -5.95 11.38
CA THR A 273 5.54 -6.26 10.19
C THR A 273 5.43 -5.14 9.17
N THR A 274 6.50 -4.38 8.95
CA THR A 274 6.55 -3.41 7.85
C THR A 274 6.96 -4.11 6.57
N VAL A 275 6.13 -3.98 5.53
CA VAL A 275 6.35 -4.52 4.17
C VAL A 275 6.59 -3.35 3.22
N HIS A 276 7.61 -3.45 2.37
CA HIS A 276 7.85 -2.46 1.32
C HIS A 276 6.79 -2.59 0.22
N GLN A 277 6.09 -1.50 -0.12
CA GLN A 277 4.98 -1.48 -1.09
C GLN A 277 5.32 -2.18 -2.42
N ASP A 278 6.54 -1.96 -2.96
CA ASP A 278 7.04 -2.55 -4.22
C ASP A 278 7.07 -4.09 -4.28
N ALA A 279 6.95 -4.79 -3.13
CA ALA A 279 6.74 -6.24 -3.07
C ALA A 279 5.30 -6.67 -3.40
N LEU A 280 4.35 -5.73 -3.33
CA LEU A 280 2.94 -5.90 -3.66
C LEU A 280 2.57 -5.23 -5.01
N MET A 281 3.34 -4.24 -5.45
CA MET A 281 3.13 -3.53 -6.73
C MET A 281 3.68 -4.30 -7.94
N PRO A 282 3.12 -4.11 -9.15
CA PRO A 282 3.61 -4.75 -10.36
C PRO A 282 5.06 -4.39 -10.68
N TYR A 283 5.81 -5.39 -11.12
CA TYR A 283 7.10 -5.19 -11.78
C TYR A 283 6.92 -4.25 -13.00
N GLY A 284 7.80 -3.26 -13.15
CA GLY A 284 7.66 -2.18 -14.14
C GLY A 284 6.66 -1.07 -13.79
N MET A 285 5.94 -1.15 -12.65
CA MET A 285 5.01 -0.10 -12.17
C MET A 285 5.31 0.37 -10.74
N ARG A 286 6.54 0.13 -10.28
CA ARG A 286 7.09 0.70 -9.04
C ARG A 286 7.21 2.23 -9.19
N LEU A 287 7.50 2.93 -8.08
CA LEU A 287 7.46 4.40 -7.99
C LEU A 287 6.04 5.04 -8.10
N THR A 288 4.97 4.29 -7.81
CA THR A 288 3.64 4.88 -7.65
C THR A 288 3.42 5.49 -6.25
N VAL A 289 2.62 6.56 -6.20
CA VAL A 289 1.95 7.08 -4.98
C VAL A 289 0.43 7.15 -5.18
N ASN A 290 -0.11 6.42 -6.15
CA ASN A 290 -1.55 6.34 -6.36
C ASN A 290 -2.17 5.40 -5.33
N SER A 291 -2.87 5.97 -4.35
CA SER A 291 -3.51 5.20 -3.26
C SER A 291 -4.38 4.06 -3.78
N HIS A 292 -5.09 4.24 -4.90
CA HIS A 292 -6.00 3.21 -5.40
C HIS A 292 -5.27 2.07 -6.12
N ALA A 293 -4.16 2.36 -6.81
CA ALA A 293 -3.28 1.33 -7.35
C ALA A 293 -2.50 0.56 -6.27
N ILE A 294 -2.24 1.17 -5.12
CA ILE A 294 -1.67 0.49 -3.94
C ILE A 294 -2.74 -0.38 -3.27
N GLU A 295 -3.92 0.20 -3.02
CA GLU A 295 -5.06 -0.44 -2.36
C GLU A 295 -5.56 -1.69 -3.10
N GLN A 296 -5.56 -1.69 -4.45
CA GLN A 296 -5.96 -2.84 -5.26
C GLN A 296 -5.06 -4.08 -5.06
N HIS A 297 -3.87 -3.91 -4.48
CA HIS A 297 -2.88 -4.97 -4.27
C HIS A 297 -2.62 -5.28 -2.79
N LEU A 298 -3.28 -4.64 -1.82
CA LEU A 298 -3.07 -4.96 -0.39
C LEU A 298 -3.44 -6.41 -0.05
N TRP A 299 -4.39 -7.00 -0.78
CA TRP A 299 -4.71 -8.44 -0.70
C TRP A 299 -3.54 -9.37 -1.14
N ARG A 300 -2.50 -8.83 -1.79
CA ARG A 300 -1.29 -9.59 -2.17
C ARG A 300 -0.31 -9.76 -1.00
N VAL A 301 -0.61 -9.20 0.18
CA VAL A 301 0.10 -9.52 1.42
C VAL A 301 0.12 -11.05 1.59
N ARG A 302 1.31 -11.60 1.82
CA ARG A 302 1.54 -13.03 1.88
C ARG A 302 0.74 -13.66 3.02
N ASN A 303 0.07 -14.76 2.68
CA ASN A 303 -0.90 -15.47 3.51
C ASN A 303 -1.98 -14.55 4.11
N VAL A 304 -2.46 -13.54 3.36
CA VAL A 304 -3.58 -12.71 3.82
C VAL A 304 -4.81 -13.55 4.15
N THR A 305 -5.51 -13.19 5.21
CA THR A 305 -6.76 -13.83 5.63
C THR A 305 -7.89 -13.67 4.58
N PRO A 306 -8.93 -14.53 4.60
CA PRO A 306 -10.04 -14.49 3.64
C PRO A 306 -10.80 -13.16 3.61
N VAL A 307 -10.78 -12.45 4.74
CA VAL A 307 -11.14 -11.03 4.87
C VAL A 307 -10.03 -10.33 5.63
N HIS A 308 -9.64 -9.14 5.20
CA HIS A 308 -8.70 -8.26 5.91
C HIS A 308 -9.33 -6.90 6.24
N VAL A 309 -8.86 -6.26 7.31
CA VAL A 309 -9.19 -4.87 7.64
C VAL A 309 -8.11 -3.96 7.04
N TYR A 310 -8.49 -3.05 6.17
CA TYR A 310 -7.62 -1.99 5.67
C TYR A 310 -7.82 -0.70 6.47
N MET A 311 -6.71 -0.13 6.96
CA MET A 311 -6.65 1.16 7.63
C MET A 311 -5.62 2.06 6.95
N ASN A 312 -5.88 3.37 6.90
CA ASN A 312 -4.81 4.34 6.71
C ASN A 312 -4.24 4.77 8.06
N ASP A 313 -3.03 5.32 8.07
CA ASP A 313 -2.34 5.85 9.26
C ASP A 313 -3.18 6.86 10.08
N ASP A 314 -4.09 7.60 9.45
CA ASP A 314 -4.96 8.60 10.06
C ASP A 314 -6.36 8.08 10.51
N TYR A 315 -6.55 6.76 10.67
CA TYR A 315 -7.82 6.14 11.13
C TYR A 315 -7.76 5.71 12.60
N PHE A 316 -8.77 6.00 13.40
CA PHE A 316 -8.79 5.74 14.85
C PHE A 316 -10.06 5.01 15.31
N VAL A 317 -9.89 4.05 16.22
CA VAL A 317 -10.97 3.34 16.92
C VAL A 317 -11.27 4.08 18.22
N ASN A 318 -12.47 4.64 18.41
CA ASN A 318 -12.73 5.60 19.49
C ASN A 318 -13.44 5.02 20.72
N ARG A 319 -14.00 3.82 20.59
CA ARG A 319 -14.63 3.04 21.67
C ARG A 319 -14.60 1.56 21.31
N ASP A 320 -14.83 0.68 22.29
CA ASP A 320 -14.72 -0.78 22.11
C ASP A 320 -15.57 -1.28 20.93
N VAL A 321 -14.93 -2.06 20.04
CA VAL A 321 -15.47 -2.63 18.81
C VAL A 321 -15.75 -4.12 19.04
N ALA A 322 -16.94 -4.59 18.66
CA ALA A 322 -17.25 -6.02 18.62
C ALA A 322 -16.96 -6.61 17.23
N ILE A 323 -16.80 -7.93 17.14
CA ILE A 323 -16.69 -8.62 15.84
C ILE A 323 -17.89 -8.33 14.91
N THR A 324 -19.08 -8.14 15.52
CA THR A 324 -20.33 -7.78 14.83
C THR A 324 -20.38 -6.35 14.27
N ASP A 325 -19.40 -5.50 14.59
CA ASP A 325 -19.25 -4.19 13.96
C ASP A 325 -18.46 -4.27 12.65
N LEU A 326 -17.71 -5.34 12.42
CA LEU A 326 -16.95 -5.60 11.19
C LEU A 326 -17.71 -6.56 10.26
N PHE A 327 -18.44 -7.52 10.83
CA PHE A 327 -19.16 -8.58 10.14
C PHE A 327 -20.64 -8.65 10.55
N ASN A 328 -21.54 -8.90 9.61
CA ASN A 328 -22.95 -9.21 9.93
C ASN A 328 -23.15 -10.69 10.27
N GLU A 329 -24.40 -11.07 10.54
CA GLU A 329 -24.82 -12.44 10.83
C GLU A 329 -24.50 -13.47 9.72
N TYR A 330 -24.25 -13.06 8.47
CA TYR A 330 -23.82 -13.94 7.38
C TYR A 330 -22.28 -14.00 7.21
N GLY A 331 -21.54 -13.35 8.10
CA GLY A 331 -20.09 -13.13 7.94
C GLY A 331 -19.74 -12.16 6.81
N GLY A 332 -20.71 -11.47 6.21
CA GLY A 332 -20.48 -10.43 5.21
C GLY A 332 -20.07 -9.11 5.85
N THR A 333 -19.31 -8.29 5.11
CA THR A 333 -18.64 -7.13 5.71
C THR A 333 -19.58 -5.93 5.92
N ILE A 334 -19.32 -5.13 6.96
CA ILE A 334 -20.14 -3.95 7.29
C ILE A 334 -19.64 -2.72 6.52
N VAL A 335 -20.33 -2.40 5.41
CA VAL A 335 -20.00 -1.30 4.51
C VAL A 335 -20.50 0.03 5.09
N ARG A 336 -19.57 0.88 5.55
CA ARG A 336 -19.86 2.21 6.12
C ARG A 336 -19.79 3.30 5.04
N THR A 337 -20.84 4.11 4.96
CA THR A 337 -21.00 5.14 3.91
C THR A 337 -21.59 6.43 4.44
N GLU A 338 -21.38 7.51 3.70
CA GLU A 338 -21.90 8.84 4.02
C GLU A 338 -23.41 8.97 3.73
N ARG A 339 -23.99 10.07 4.21
CA ARG A 339 -25.40 10.39 3.90
C ARG A 339 -25.59 10.71 2.41
N GLY A 340 -24.57 11.27 1.76
CA GLY A 340 -24.60 11.66 0.35
C GLY A 340 -24.79 10.47 -0.59
N VAL A 341 -25.72 10.63 -1.53
CA VAL A 341 -25.98 9.70 -2.64
C VAL A 341 -25.30 10.24 -3.89
N ILE A 342 -24.74 9.35 -4.71
CA ILE A 342 -24.13 9.68 -6.00
C ILE A 342 -25.21 9.44 -7.06
N ALA A 343 -25.72 10.53 -7.66
CA ALA A 343 -26.93 10.49 -8.49
C ALA A 343 -26.70 9.92 -9.90
N ALA A 344 -25.49 10.02 -10.44
CA ALA A 344 -25.08 9.49 -11.75
C ALA A 344 -23.57 9.22 -11.77
N GLY A 345 -23.13 8.39 -12.71
CA GLY A 345 -21.74 8.34 -13.15
C GLY A 345 -21.45 9.35 -14.26
N GLU A 346 -20.20 9.76 -14.41
CA GLU A 346 -19.71 10.61 -15.51
C GLU A 346 -18.28 10.20 -15.89
N VAL A 347 -17.93 10.19 -17.19
CA VAL A 347 -16.53 10.03 -17.60
C VAL A 347 -15.73 11.30 -17.23
N ALA A 348 -14.54 11.13 -16.65
CA ALA A 348 -13.74 12.22 -16.14
C ALA A 348 -12.67 12.75 -17.12
N ASP A 349 -12.23 13.98 -16.84
CA ASP A 349 -11.01 14.57 -17.38
C ASP A 349 -9.73 13.91 -16.82
N GLU A 350 -8.57 14.30 -17.36
CA GLU A 350 -7.24 13.80 -16.97
C GLU A 350 -6.65 14.53 -15.74
N GLY A 351 -7.48 15.31 -15.04
CA GLY A 351 -7.13 16.01 -13.81
C GLY A 351 -7.05 15.09 -12.59
N GLY A 352 -6.79 15.69 -11.42
CA GLY A 352 -6.68 14.99 -10.13
C GLY A 352 -7.87 15.19 -9.18
N ARG A 353 -9.03 15.65 -9.66
CA ARG A 353 -10.16 16.02 -8.80
C ARG A 353 -10.87 14.78 -8.25
N TRP A 354 -10.72 14.52 -6.94
CA TRP A 354 -11.34 13.37 -6.26
C TRP A 354 -12.83 13.18 -6.58
N ALA A 355 -13.62 14.25 -6.55
CA ALA A 355 -15.06 14.16 -6.83
C ALA A 355 -15.37 13.66 -8.26
N LYS A 356 -14.54 14.01 -9.27
CA LYS A 356 -14.68 13.48 -10.63
C LYS A 356 -14.24 12.02 -10.73
N GLY A 357 -13.22 11.60 -9.97
CA GLY A 357 -12.85 10.18 -9.84
C GLY A 357 -13.93 9.31 -9.21
N VAL A 358 -14.69 9.86 -8.24
CA VAL A 358 -15.89 9.18 -7.71
C VAL A 358 -16.97 9.01 -8.78
N LEU A 359 -17.26 10.06 -9.57
CA LEU A 359 -18.24 9.98 -10.66
C LEU A 359 -17.79 9.04 -11.78
N HIS A 360 -16.50 8.99 -12.09
CA HIS A 360 -15.92 8.05 -13.05
C HIS A 360 -15.98 6.60 -12.58
N THR A 361 -15.66 6.36 -11.30
CA THR A 361 -15.79 5.03 -10.70
C THR A 361 -17.26 4.58 -10.66
N GLN A 362 -18.22 5.50 -10.45
CA GLN A 362 -19.64 5.15 -10.57
C GLN A 362 -20.10 4.99 -12.03
N GLN A 363 -19.46 5.62 -13.01
CA GLN A 363 -19.72 5.33 -14.43
C GLN A 363 -19.35 3.89 -14.76
N PHE A 364 -18.16 3.44 -14.31
CA PHE A 364 -17.73 2.04 -14.41
C PHE A 364 -18.69 1.09 -13.68
N ASN A 365 -18.97 1.33 -12.39
CA ASN A 365 -19.86 0.48 -11.60
C ASN A 365 -21.27 0.37 -12.20
N THR A 366 -21.83 1.48 -12.68
CA THR A 366 -23.17 1.51 -13.28
C THR A 366 -23.17 0.78 -14.63
N HIS A 367 -22.09 0.88 -15.41
CA HIS A 367 -21.97 0.11 -16.64
C HIS A 367 -21.93 -1.39 -16.35
N GLU A 368 -21.05 -1.86 -15.46
CA GLU A 368 -20.81 -3.29 -15.19
C GLU A 368 -21.91 -3.98 -14.37
N LEU A 369 -22.56 -3.27 -13.44
CA LEU A 369 -23.59 -3.85 -12.58
C LEU A 369 -25.00 -3.55 -13.06
N ASP A 370 -25.27 -2.35 -13.55
CA ASP A 370 -26.65 -1.88 -13.72
C ASP A 370 -27.09 -1.94 -15.21
N VAL A 371 -26.17 -1.77 -16.16
CA VAL A 371 -26.42 -1.78 -17.63
C VAL A 371 -26.06 -3.12 -18.27
N LEU A 372 -24.85 -3.64 -18.02
CA LEU A 372 -24.40 -4.92 -18.54
C LEU A 372 -25.07 -6.07 -17.79
N ARG A 373 -25.34 -7.16 -18.52
CA ARG A 373 -25.98 -8.36 -17.97
C ARG A 373 -25.00 -9.14 -17.08
N GLU A 374 -25.55 -9.84 -16.08
CA GLU A 374 -24.81 -10.74 -15.19
C GLU A 374 -24.06 -11.89 -15.89
N ASP A 375 -24.38 -12.17 -17.15
CA ASP A 375 -23.74 -13.15 -18.03
C ASP A 375 -22.89 -12.54 -19.16
N TYR A 376 -22.55 -11.25 -19.08
CA TYR A 376 -21.66 -10.59 -20.04
C TYR A 376 -20.18 -10.86 -19.74
N LEU A 377 -19.42 -11.19 -20.79
CA LEU A 377 -17.98 -11.40 -20.76
C LEU A 377 -17.39 -10.89 -22.10
N PRO A 378 -16.46 -9.90 -22.11
CA PRO A 378 -15.92 -9.34 -23.34
C PRO A 378 -15.08 -10.35 -24.15
N ASP A 379 -15.30 -10.40 -25.46
CA ASP A 379 -14.56 -11.28 -26.38
C ASP A 379 -13.05 -11.00 -26.38
N ALA A 380 -12.66 -9.72 -26.24
CA ALA A 380 -11.26 -9.29 -26.12
C ALA A 380 -10.59 -9.84 -24.86
N LEU A 381 -11.32 -9.89 -23.73
CA LEU A 381 -10.83 -10.44 -22.47
C LEU A 381 -10.64 -11.96 -22.55
N VAL A 382 -11.59 -12.68 -23.17
CA VAL A 382 -11.43 -14.13 -23.43
C VAL A 382 -10.22 -14.40 -24.32
N THR A 383 -10.06 -13.63 -25.39
CA THR A 383 -8.94 -13.75 -26.33
C THR A 383 -7.59 -13.48 -25.64
N MET A 384 -7.54 -12.47 -24.75
CA MET A 384 -6.38 -12.18 -23.91
C MET A 384 -6.08 -13.34 -22.94
N TRP A 385 -7.08 -13.86 -22.23
CA TRP A 385 -6.90 -14.99 -21.30
C TRP A 385 -6.41 -16.26 -21.98
N GLU A 386 -6.82 -16.52 -23.23
CA GLU A 386 -6.32 -17.65 -24.02
C GLU A 386 -4.89 -17.40 -24.52
N ARG A 387 -4.58 -16.21 -25.06
CA ARG A 387 -3.22 -15.81 -25.50
C ARG A 387 -2.21 -15.83 -24.34
N LEU A 388 -2.60 -15.35 -23.16
CA LEU A 388 -1.81 -15.33 -21.92
C LEU A 388 -1.93 -16.62 -21.08
N ARG A 389 -2.61 -17.66 -21.58
CA ARG A 389 -2.76 -18.98 -20.94
C ARG A 389 -3.29 -18.93 -19.49
N ARG A 390 -4.14 -17.94 -19.18
CA ARG A 390 -4.83 -17.79 -17.88
C ARG A 390 -5.77 -18.97 -17.62
N VAL A 391 -6.38 -19.51 -18.68
CA VAL A 391 -7.23 -20.71 -18.64
C VAL A 391 -6.35 -21.96 -18.57
N ARG A 392 -6.44 -22.72 -17.48
CA ARG A 392 -5.69 -23.96 -17.27
C ARG A 392 -6.46 -25.17 -17.82
N ALA A 393 -5.73 -26.25 -18.11
CA ALA A 393 -6.33 -27.53 -18.48
C ALA A 393 -7.29 -28.03 -17.37
N ARG A 394 -8.40 -28.63 -17.78
CA ARG A 394 -9.34 -29.31 -16.85
C ARG A 394 -8.68 -30.57 -16.29
N ALA A 395 -8.86 -30.83 -15.00
CA ALA A 395 -8.47 -32.10 -14.38
C ALA A 395 -9.45 -33.24 -14.70
N ASP A 396 -10.70 -32.89 -14.98
CA ASP A 396 -11.81 -33.77 -15.35
C ASP A 396 -12.61 -33.08 -16.46
N PRO A 397 -12.97 -33.74 -17.57
CA PRO A 397 -13.76 -33.14 -18.65
C PRO A 397 -15.06 -32.45 -18.19
N SER A 398 -15.70 -32.96 -17.13
CA SER A 398 -16.94 -32.41 -16.54
C SER A 398 -16.72 -31.18 -15.65
N ALA A 399 -15.50 -30.93 -15.20
CA ALA A 399 -15.16 -29.81 -14.33
C ALA A 399 -14.93 -28.51 -15.12
N LEU A 400 -15.19 -27.37 -14.49
CA LEU A 400 -14.86 -26.06 -15.05
C LEU A 400 -13.33 -25.90 -15.19
N ALA A 401 -12.90 -25.27 -16.28
CA ALA A 401 -11.47 -24.99 -16.53
C ALA A 401 -10.96 -23.89 -15.57
N PRO A 402 -9.97 -24.17 -14.68
CA PRO A 402 -9.54 -23.18 -13.71
C PRO A 402 -8.91 -21.95 -14.37
N LEU A 403 -9.37 -20.76 -14.00
CA LEU A 403 -8.79 -19.49 -14.42
C LEU A 403 -7.80 -19.01 -13.35
N SER A 404 -6.56 -18.70 -13.74
CA SER A 404 -5.59 -18.08 -12.82
C SER A 404 -5.88 -16.60 -12.61
N VAL A 405 -5.80 -16.14 -11.36
CA VAL A 405 -5.67 -14.71 -11.03
C VAL A 405 -4.44 -14.14 -11.74
N ALA A 406 -4.51 -12.86 -12.14
CA ALA A 406 -3.45 -12.17 -12.86
C ALA A 406 -2.08 -12.30 -12.15
N PRO A 407 -1.00 -12.70 -12.86
CA PRO A 407 0.36 -12.66 -12.32
C PRO A 407 0.85 -11.22 -12.17
N LEU A 408 1.28 -10.84 -10.96
CA LEU A 408 1.70 -9.47 -10.62
C LEU A 408 2.77 -8.92 -11.57
N ASN A 409 3.71 -9.78 -12.00
CA ASN A 409 4.85 -9.41 -12.82
C ASN A 409 4.54 -9.34 -14.33
N GLU A 410 3.28 -9.54 -14.76
CA GLU A 410 2.86 -9.46 -16.17
C GLU A 410 2.03 -8.21 -16.50
N ALA A 411 1.53 -7.46 -15.50
CA ALA A 411 0.62 -6.34 -15.72
C ALA A 411 1.20 -5.24 -16.64
N VAL A 412 2.53 -5.10 -16.71
CA VAL A 412 3.18 -4.14 -17.62
C VAL A 412 3.03 -4.53 -19.09
N ASP A 413 3.17 -5.81 -19.45
CA ASP A 413 2.86 -6.25 -20.82
C ASP A 413 1.36 -6.18 -21.09
N VAL A 414 0.50 -6.45 -20.08
CA VAL A 414 -0.95 -6.32 -20.24
C VAL A 414 -1.35 -4.89 -20.59
N ALA A 415 -0.82 -3.90 -19.85
CA ALA A 415 -1.15 -2.49 -20.05
C ALA A 415 -0.69 -1.93 -21.41
N HIS A 416 0.44 -2.42 -21.95
CA HIS A 416 0.94 -2.03 -23.27
C HIS A 416 0.28 -2.82 -24.44
N GLU A 417 -0.09 -4.09 -24.25
CA GLU A 417 -0.58 -4.94 -25.35
C GLU A 417 -2.11 -5.12 -25.42
N TYR A 418 -2.87 -4.75 -24.39
CA TYR A 418 -4.32 -4.97 -24.33
C TYR A 418 -5.05 -3.77 -23.72
N GLU A 419 -5.36 -2.77 -24.55
CA GLU A 419 -6.10 -1.58 -24.16
C GLU A 419 -7.50 -1.95 -23.57
N PRO A 420 -7.93 -1.30 -22.46
CA PRO A 420 -9.27 -1.48 -21.92
C PRO A 420 -10.34 -0.85 -22.84
N GLU A 421 -11.57 -1.32 -22.74
CA GLU A 421 -12.68 -0.72 -23.49
C GLU A 421 -13.10 0.63 -22.87
N PRO A 422 -13.30 1.69 -23.68
CA PRO A 422 -13.65 3.00 -23.16
C PRO A 422 -15.07 3.01 -22.59
N LEU A 423 -15.23 3.56 -21.38
CA LEU A 423 -16.55 3.75 -20.77
C LEU A 423 -17.47 4.61 -21.67
N PRO A 424 -18.78 4.34 -21.69
CA PRO A 424 -19.71 5.17 -22.44
C PRO A 424 -19.66 6.62 -21.95
N ASN A 425 -19.51 7.58 -22.87
CA ASN A 425 -19.40 9.01 -22.52
C ASN A 425 -20.74 9.67 -22.12
N VAL A 426 -21.85 8.94 -22.16
CA VAL A 426 -23.17 9.41 -21.71
C VAL A 426 -23.32 9.09 -20.22
N PRO A 427 -23.61 10.07 -19.33
CA PRO A 427 -23.81 9.83 -17.91
C PRO A 427 -24.84 8.73 -17.61
N LEU A 428 -24.49 7.79 -16.74
CA LEU A 428 -25.37 6.66 -16.37
C LEU A 428 -25.99 6.87 -14.98
N THR A 429 -27.31 6.74 -14.89
CA THR A 429 -28.05 6.73 -13.61
C THR A 429 -28.05 5.32 -13.01
N PRO A 430 -27.62 5.11 -11.76
CA PRO A 430 -27.59 3.78 -11.16
C PRO A 430 -29.00 3.28 -10.76
N ARG A 431 -29.23 1.98 -10.96
CA ARG A 431 -30.44 1.25 -10.55
C ARG A 431 -30.52 1.03 -9.04
N ARG A 432 -29.36 0.94 -8.38
CA ARG A 432 -29.22 0.83 -6.91
C ARG A 432 -28.62 2.14 -6.35
N PRO A 433 -29.15 2.75 -5.28
CA PRO A 433 -28.57 3.96 -4.70
C PRO A 433 -27.08 3.77 -4.31
N ARG A 434 -26.17 4.46 -5.01
CA ARG A 434 -24.73 4.44 -4.69
C ARG A 434 -24.43 5.59 -3.73
N ARG A 435 -23.54 5.39 -2.76
CA ARG A 435 -23.19 6.38 -1.70
C ARG A 435 -21.70 6.71 -1.71
N PHE A 436 -21.34 7.86 -1.14
CA PHE A 436 -19.93 8.16 -0.89
C PHE A 436 -19.38 7.24 0.22
N ALA A 437 -18.18 6.70 0.02
CA ALA A 437 -17.47 5.92 1.04
C ALA A 437 -17.07 6.83 2.23
N THR A 438 -17.28 6.32 3.44
CA THR A 438 -16.82 6.98 4.68
C THR A 438 -15.33 6.79 4.87
N HIS A 439 -14.65 7.77 5.46
CA HIS A 439 -13.24 7.64 5.87
C HIS A 439 -13.17 6.94 7.23
N ALA A 440 -13.10 5.61 7.20
CA ALA A 440 -13.05 4.69 8.34
C ALA A 440 -12.47 3.34 7.88
N PRO A 441 -12.08 2.43 8.80
CA PRO A 441 -11.53 1.13 8.42
C PRO A 441 -12.42 0.38 7.42
N PHE A 442 -11.83 -0.04 6.30
CA PHE A 442 -12.50 -0.84 5.29
C PHE A 442 -12.32 -2.33 5.59
N VAL A 443 -13.36 -3.13 5.37
CA VAL A 443 -13.33 -4.57 5.63
C VAL A 443 -13.52 -5.30 4.30
N TYR A 444 -12.43 -5.85 3.78
CA TYR A 444 -12.31 -6.32 2.41
C TYR A 444 -12.23 -7.85 2.32
N CYS A 445 -13.23 -8.47 1.69
CA CYS A 445 -13.20 -9.86 1.26
C CYS A 445 -12.14 -10.04 0.16
N THR A 446 -11.08 -10.78 0.49
CA THR A 446 -9.90 -11.00 -0.35
C THR A 446 -10.25 -11.58 -1.73
N ASN A 447 -11.27 -12.45 -1.79
CA ASN A 447 -11.72 -13.05 -3.05
C ASN A 447 -12.40 -12.04 -4.01
N MET A 448 -13.02 -10.96 -3.51
CA MET A 448 -13.59 -9.93 -4.38
C MET A 448 -12.49 -9.17 -5.13
N LEU A 449 -11.39 -8.83 -4.45
CA LEU A 449 -10.26 -8.14 -5.07
C LEU A 449 -9.56 -9.03 -6.13
N ARG A 450 -9.46 -10.34 -5.87
CA ARG A 450 -9.00 -11.33 -6.86
C ARG A 450 -9.91 -11.41 -8.09
N PHE A 451 -11.23 -11.42 -7.90
CA PHE A 451 -12.19 -11.36 -8.99
C PHE A 451 -12.02 -10.08 -9.82
N LEU A 452 -11.97 -8.91 -9.16
CA LEU A 452 -11.82 -7.61 -9.83
C LEU A 452 -10.53 -7.55 -10.65
N GLU A 453 -9.38 -7.90 -10.07
CA GLU A 453 -8.08 -7.87 -10.76
C GLU A 453 -8.00 -8.88 -11.93
N THR A 454 -8.82 -9.93 -11.93
CA THR A 454 -8.88 -10.92 -13.03
C THR A 454 -9.88 -10.51 -14.13
N ARG A 455 -11.08 -10.04 -13.75
CA ARG A 455 -12.14 -9.60 -14.67
C ARG A 455 -11.83 -8.25 -15.32
N TYR A 456 -11.07 -7.40 -14.64
CA TYR A 456 -10.70 -6.05 -15.07
C TYR A 456 -9.17 -5.88 -15.17
N GLU A 457 -8.48 -6.96 -15.59
CA GLU A 457 -7.02 -7.04 -15.67
C GLU A 457 -6.43 -5.94 -16.56
N ARG A 458 -7.08 -5.59 -17.69
CA ARG A 458 -6.66 -4.50 -18.59
C ARG A 458 -6.83 -3.13 -17.93
N GLU A 459 -8.01 -2.91 -17.34
CA GLU A 459 -8.45 -1.65 -16.76
C GLU A 459 -7.59 -1.27 -15.54
N PHE A 460 -7.26 -2.25 -14.70
CA PHE A 460 -6.37 -2.08 -13.54
C PHE A 460 -4.91 -1.91 -13.99
N ALA A 461 -4.44 -2.71 -14.95
CA ALA A 461 -3.07 -2.60 -15.48
C ALA A 461 -2.83 -1.24 -16.17
N HIS A 462 -3.73 -0.79 -17.03
CA HIS A 462 -3.66 0.50 -17.73
C HIS A 462 -3.61 1.68 -16.75
N ASN A 463 -4.53 1.75 -15.78
CA ASN A 463 -4.49 2.79 -14.75
C ASN A 463 -3.19 2.76 -13.93
N SER A 464 -2.68 1.57 -13.61
CA SER A 464 -1.42 1.42 -12.87
C SER A 464 -0.18 1.85 -13.69
N LEU A 465 -0.20 1.61 -15.01
CA LEU A 465 0.86 2.03 -15.92
C LEU A 465 0.90 3.55 -16.08
N HIS A 466 -0.24 4.17 -16.39
CA HIS A 466 -0.27 5.59 -16.77
C HIS A 466 -0.50 6.54 -15.58
N HIS A 467 -1.09 6.09 -14.47
CA HIS A 467 -1.43 6.94 -13.32
C HIS A 467 -0.59 6.61 -12.07
N ARG A 468 0.72 6.86 -12.13
CA ARG A 468 1.67 6.77 -10.98
C ARG A 468 1.36 7.72 -9.81
N SER A 469 0.29 8.50 -9.90
CA SER A 469 -0.36 9.25 -8.81
C SER A 469 -1.81 9.55 -9.18
N ARG A 470 -2.70 9.67 -8.18
CA ARG A 470 -4.17 9.72 -8.35
C ARG A 470 -4.64 10.67 -9.47
N LYS A 471 -5.41 10.12 -10.40
CA LYS A 471 -6.12 10.80 -11.49
C LYS A 471 -7.64 10.64 -11.31
N ALA A 472 -8.42 11.47 -12.00
CA ALA A 472 -9.88 11.36 -12.01
C ALA A 472 -10.39 10.23 -12.93
N ARG A 473 -9.51 9.61 -13.74
CA ARG A 473 -9.80 8.38 -14.50
C ARG A 473 -9.41 7.08 -13.78
N ASP A 474 -8.93 7.16 -12.53
CA ASP A 474 -8.71 5.94 -11.73
C ASP A 474 -10.04 5.31 -11.30
N LEU A 475 -10.03 3.99 -11.15
CA LEU A 475 -11.07 3.25 -10.45
C LEU A 475 -10.78 3.27 -8.95
N PHE A 476 -11.56 4.02 -8.18
CA PHE A 476 -11.36 4.18 -6.74
C PHE A 476 -11.83 2.93 -5.99
N ILE A 477 -10.90 2.09 -5.53
CA ILE A 477 -11.15 0.75 -4.96
C ILE A 477 -12.28 0.70 -3.90
N PRO A 478 -12.41 1.63 -2.92
CA PRO A 478 -13.54 1.59 -1.98
C PRO A 478 -14.90 1.68 -2.66
N PHE A 479 -15.00 2.41 -3.78
CA PHE A 479 -16.24 2.61 -4.52
C PHE A 479 -16.52 1.44 -5.48
N VAL A 480 -15.48 0.78 -6.01
CA VAL A 480 -15.64 -0.47 -6.77
C VAL A 480 -16.04 -1.61 -5.83
N TYR A 481 -15.25 -1.88 -4.79
CA TYR A 481 -15.52 -2.96 -3.84
C TYR A 481 -16.92 -2.82 -3.22
N ASN A 482 -17.27 -1.64 -2.70
CA ASN A 482 -18.60 -1.43 -2.10
C ASN A 482 -19.74 -1.57 -3.12
N ALA A 483 -19.52 -1.30 -4.41
CA ALA A 483 -20.55 -1.48 -5.43
C ALA A 483 -20.78 -2.96 -5.78
N PHE A 484 -19.71 -3.75 -5.88
CA PHE A 484 -19.79 -5.18 -6.19
C PHE A 484 -20.22 -6.02 -4.99
N ILE A 485 -19.70 -5.77 -3.78
CA ILE A 485 -20.03 -6.56 -2.58
C ILE A 485 -21.51 -6.41 -2.16
N MET A 486 -22.11 -5.25 -2.40
CA MET A 486 -23.52 -4.95 -2.11
C MET A 486 -24.48 -5.32 -3.27
N ALA A 487 -23.95 -5.83 -4.38
CA ALA A 487 -24.74 -6.25 -5.55
C ALA A 487 -24.56 -7.74 -5.84
N ARG A 488 -23.33 -8.20 -6.11
CA ARG A 488 -23.02 -9.55 -6.60
C ARG A 488 -21.87 -10.20 -5.82
N PRO A 489 -21.97 -10.38 -4.48
CA PRO A 489 -20.89 -10.95 -3.66
C PRO A 489 -20.50 -12.39 -4.05
N TRP A 490 -21.36 -13.11 -4.79
CA TRP A 490 -21.08 -14.41 -5.40
C TRP A 490 -20.05 -14.35 -6.54
N GLN A 491 -19.89 -13.21 -7.24
CA GLN A 491 -18.90 -13.09 -8.33
C GLN A 491 -17.45 -13.25 -7.84
N ALA A 492 -17.20 -12.98 -6.56
CA ALA A 492 -15.92 -13.22 -5.92
C ALA A 492 -15.46 -14.69 -5.91
N SER A 493 -16.38 -15.65 -6.11
CA SER A 493 -16.01 -17.06 -6.11
C SER A 493 -14.97 -17.38 -7.19
N PRO A 494 -13.90 -18.13 -6.88
CA PRO A 494 -12.95 -18.61 -7.88
C PRO A 494 -13.60 -19.56 -8.92
N LYS A 495 -14.83 -20.01 -8.68
CA LYS A 495 -15.65 -20.80 -9.63
C LYS A 495 -16.39 -19.92 -10.64
N PHE A 496 -16.67 -18.65 -10.32
CA PHE A 496 -17.58 -17.82 -11.12
C PHE A 496 -17.02 -17.47 -12.50
N LEU A 497 -15.77 -16.99 -12.60
CA LEU A 497 -15.18 -16.68 -13.91
C LEU A 497 -15.00 -17.92 -14.80
N PRO A 498 -14.56 -19.09 -14.29
CA PRO A 498 -14.63 -20.36 -15.02
C PRO A 498 -16.04 -20.73 -15.52
N TYR A 499 -17.07 -20.56 -14.68
CA TYR A 499 -18.48 -20.79 -15.05
C TYR A 499 -18.94 -19.83 -16.16
N LEU A 500 -18.65 -18.53 -16.02
CA LEU A 500 -19.01 -17.49 -16.97
C LEU A 500 -18.34 -17.70 -18.34
N LEU A 501 -17.08 -18.13 -18.35
CA LEU A 501 -16.35 -18.48 -19.57
C LEU A 501 -16.97 -19.68 -20.30
N GLU A 502 -17.42 -20.71 -19.58
CA GLU A 502 -18.08 -21.86 -20.20
C GLU A 502 -19.49 -21.51 -20.71
N LEU A 503 -20.25 -20.69 -19.97
CA LEU A 503 -21.54 -20.13 -20.39
C LEU A 503 -21.42 -19.24 -21.64
N HIS A 504 -20.34 -18.46 -21.74
CA HIS A 504 -20.02 -17.66 -22.92
C HIS A 504 -19.71 -18.56 -24.14
N ARG A 505 -18.89 -19.60 -23.97
CA ARG A 505 -18.55 -20.56 -25.04
C ARG A 505 -19.76 -21.36 -25.52
N SER A 506 -20.56 -21.95 -24.62
CA SER A 506 -21.71 -22.78 -25.00
C SER A 506 -22.72 -22.02 -25.88
N ARG A 507 -22.96 -20.74 -25.55
CA ARG A 507 -23.80 -19.83 -26.34
C ARG A 507 -23.22 -19.47 -27.70
N ARG A 508 -21.91 -19.18 -27.79
CA ARG A 508 -21.22 -18.88 -29.06
C ARG A 508 -21.16 -20.07 -30.01
N GLU A 509 -20.93 -21.26 -29.46
CA GLU A 509 -20.80 -22.51 -30.23
C GLU A 509 -22.16 -23.22 -30.47
N THR A 510 -23.27 -22.67 -29.96
CA THR A 510 -24.61 -23.29 -30.00
C THR A 510 -24.64 -24.73 -29.46
N ARG A 511 -23.80 -25.04 -28.46
CA ARG A 511 -23.77 -26.37 -27.81
C ARG A 511 -25.09 -26.60 -27.08
N VAL A 512 -25.61 -27.83 -27.19
CA VAL A 512 -26.82 -28.28 -26.49
C VAL A 512 -26.50 -28.73 -25.05
N ASP A 513 -25.21 -28.91 -24.74
CA ASP A 513 -24.73 -29.32 -23.42
C ASP A 513 -25.04 -28.28 -22.35
N ALA A 514 -25.64 -28.72 -21.24
CA ALA A 514 -25.89 -27.86 -20.10
C ALA A 514 -24.56 -27.46 -19.42
N VAL A 515 -24.41 -26.17 -19.09
CA VAL A 515 -23.27 -25.67 -18.32
C VAL A 515 -23.23 -26.41 -16.97
N PRO A 516 -22.06 -26.89 -16.50
CA PRO A 516 -21.97 -27.69 -15.27
C PRO A 516 -22.64 -27.01 -14.05
N PRO A 517 -23.55 -27.71 -13.33
CA PRO A 517 -24.18 -27.17 -12.13
C PRO A 517 -23.13 -26.70 -11.12
N THR A 518 -23.15 -25.39 -10.82
CA THR A 518 -22.08 -24.72 -10.08
C THR A 518 -22.63 -24.17 -8.79
N LYS A 519 -22.17 -24.72 -7.66
CA LYS A 519 -22.57 -24.31 -6.32
C LYS A 519 -21.52 -23.39 -5.70
N ILE A 520 -21.93 -22.18 -5.33
CA ILE A 520 -21.14 -21.16 -4.63
C ILE A 520 -21.68 -21.00 -3.21
N VAL A 521 -20.79 -21.04 -2.21
CA VAL A 521 -21.11 -20.72 -0.82
C VAL A 521 -20.66 -19.29 -0.52
N LEU A 522 -21.49 -18.49 0.15
CA LEU A 522 -21.18 -17.10 0.50
C LEU A 522 -20.71 -17.00 1.95
N ASP A 523 -19.40 -17.18 2.12
CA ASP A 523 -18.78 -17.33 3.45
C ASP A 523 -17.38 -16.70 3.57
N ASN A 524 -16.93 -15.98 2.54
CA ASN A 524 -15.59 -15.39 2.32
C ASN A 524 -14.46 -16.37 1.93
N PHE A 525 -14.67 -17.68 1.94
CA PHE A 525 -13.68 -18.67 1.51
C PHE A 525 -13.91 -19.09 0.05
N ASP A 526 -15.19 -19.22 -0.34
CA ASP A 526 -15.63 -19.40 -1.73
C ASP A 526 -16.08 -18.05 -2.32
N GLY A 527 -17.38 -17.74 -2.33
CA GLY A 527 -17.87 -16.38 -2.56
C GLY A 527 -17.86 -15.54 -1.27
N CYS A 528 -17.96 -14.22 -1.38
CA CYS A 528 -18.00 -13.36 -0.20
C CYS A 528 -19.33 -13.44 0.53
N GLY A 529 -19.32 -13.30 1.86
CA GLY A 529 -20.54 -13.17 2.66
C GLY A 529 -21.38 -11.94 2.23
N PRO A 530 -22.72 -12.02 2.19
CA PRO A 530 -23.59 -10.90 1.84
C PRO A 530 -23.34 -9.69 2.76
N ALA A 531 -22.85 -8.57 2.23
CA ALA A 531 -22.53 -7.39 3.02
C ALA A 531 -23.78 -6.59 3.46
N SER A 532 -23.66 -5.82 4.55
CA SER A 532 -24.71 -4.91 5.05
C SER A 532 -24.24 -3.46 5.03
N LEU A 533 -25.14 -2.52 4.68
CA LEU A 533 -24.79 -1.10 4.53
C LEU A 533 -25.25 -0.26 5.73
N ARG A 534 -24.29 0.45 6.33
CA ARG A 534 -24.44 1.41 7.42
C ARG A 534 -24.24 2.82 6.88
N GLY A 535 -25.33 3.46 6.46
CA GLY A 535 -25.32 4.70 5.67
C GLY A 535 -25.72 5.97 6.43
N GLY A 536 -24.85 6.98 6.39
CA GLY A 536 -24.99 8.29 7.02
C GLY A 536 -24.54 8.30 8.48
N PHE A 537 -24.00 9.45 8.92
CA PHE A 537 -23.43 9.75 10.25
C PHE A 537 -23.96 8.92 11.44
N LYS A 538 -25.30 8.86 11.64
CA LYS A 538 -25.90 8.11 12.76
C LYS A 538 -25.79 6.59 12.66
N ALA A 539 -25.72 6.03 11.45
CA ALA A 539 -25.69 4.59 11.22
C ALA A 539 -24.27 4.09 10.87
N SER A 540 -23.44 4.91 10.22
CA SER A 540 -22.02 4.59 9.99
C SER A 540 -21.21 4.64 11.28
N GLU A 541 -21.61 5.48 12.24
CA GLU A 541 -20.93 5.77 13.51
C GLU A 541 -19.47 6.25 13.31
N CYS A 542 -19.27 7.08 12.28
CA CYS A 542 -17.96 7.60 11.91
C CYS A 542 -17.94 9.13 11.86
N ILE A 543 -16.78 9.73 12.18
CA ILE A 543 -16.50 11.16 11.94
C ILE A 543 -15.29 11.33 11.04
N TYR A 544 -15.48 12.02 9.92
CA TYR A 544 -14.39 12.65 9.17
C TYR A 544 -14.07 14.02 9.76
N GLY A 545 -12.82 14.22 10.16
CA GLY A 545 -12.24 15.50 10.52
C GLY A 545 -11.13 15.89 9.54
N LYS A 546 -10.97 17.19 9.30
CA LYS A 546 -9.79 17.73 8.63
C LYS A 546 -9.17 18.82 9.49
N PHE A 547 -7.91 18.64 9.89
CA PHE A 547 -7.18 19.67 10.61
C PHE A 547 -6.55 20.67 9.64
N LEU A 548 -6.50 21.93 10.05
CA LEU A 548 -6.02 23.07 9.28
C LEU A 548 -5.05 23.91 10.15
N ASP A 549 -4.39 24.87 9.53
CA ASP A 549 -3.61 25.91 10.24
C ASP A 549 -4.55 26.96 10.88
N ASN A 550 -5.47 26.47 11.73
CA ASN A 550 -6.50 27.22 12.42
C ASN A 550 -6.95 26.44 13.67
N ALA A 551 -6.40 26.80 14.85
CA ALA A 551 -6.64 26.06 16.08
C ALA A 551 -8.13 26.00 16.49
N THR A 552 -8.90 27.07 16.21
CA THR A 552 -10.35 27.13 16.49
C THR A 552 -11.15 26.15 15.65
N ALA A 553 -10.82 26.00 14.36
CA ALA A 553 -11.46 25.04 13.47
C ALA A 553 -11.15 23.59 13.90
N ASN A 554 -9.91 23.33 14.31
CA ASN A 554 -9.47 22.03 14.84
C ASN A 554 -10.20 21.69 16.15
N GLU A 555 -10.36 22.64 17.06
CA GLU A 555 -11.11 22.42 18.32
C GLU A 555 -12.59 22.06 18.04
N ALA A 556 -13.21 22.68 17.04
CA ALA A 556 -14.56 22.33 16.58
C ALA A 556 -14.67 20.96 15.84
N VAL A 557 -13.53 20.31 15.53
CA VAL A 557 -13.45 18.90 15.11
C VAL A 557 -13.27 18.01 16.34
N MET A 558 -12.31 18.32 17.20
CA MET A 558 -11.98 17.55 18.41
C MET A 558 -13.16 17.46 19.37
N GLN A 559 -13.82 18.59 19.65
CA GLN A 559 -14.99 18.67 20.52
C GLN A 559 -16.15 17.83 19.98
N ARG A 560 -16.38 17.85 18.66
CA ARG A 560 -17.41 17.04 18.00
C ARG A 560 -17.17 15.53 18.14
N VAL A 561 -15.91 15.10 18.11
CA VAL A 561 -15.52 13.71 18.40
C VAL A 561 -15.79 13.36 19.86
N ARG A 562 -15.43 14.25 20.81
CA ARG A 562 -15.73 14.07 22.24
C ARG A 562 -17.24 13.96 22.51
N GLU A 563 -18.05 14.83 21.89
CA GLU A 563 -19.50 14.93 22.10
C GLU A 563 -20.29 13.81 21.42
N THR A 564 -19.88 13.38 20.22
CA THR A 564 -20.58 12.32 19.47
C THR A 564 -20.19 10.93 19.98
N ASN A 565 -18.96 10.76 20.46
CA ASN A 565 -18.36 9.48 20.81
C ASN A 565 -18.58 8.38 19.73
N PRO A 566 -18.12 8.60 18.49
CA PRO A 566 -18.32 7.68 17.38
C PRO A 566 -17.61 6.34 17.62
N LEU A 567 -17.91 5.34 16.78
CA LEU A 567 -17.16 4.09 16.77
C LEU A 567 -15.75 4.30 16.18
N TYR A 568 -15.68 5.05 15.07
CA TYR A 568 -14.42 5.42 14.40
C TYR A 568 -14.34 6.92 14.14
N PHE A 569 -13.12 7.46 14.05
CA PHE A 569 -12.90 8.76 13.42
C PHE A 569 -11.63 8.77 12.57
N ASN A 570 -11.56 9.73 11.65
CA ASN A 570 -10.41 10.00 10.79
C ASN A 570 -10.01 11.48 10.94
N ILE A 571 -8.71 11.78 10.96
CA ILE A 571 -8.19 13.16 10.98
C ILE A 571 -7.24 13.37 9.81
N ASN A 572 -7.77 13.90 8.71
CA ASN A 572 -6.94 14.23 7.56
C ASN A 572 -6.05 15.46 7.84
N ALA A 573 -4.74 15.29 7.71
CA ALA A 573 -3.76 16.36 7.87
C ALA A 573 -3.82 17.37 6.70
N GLY A 574 -4.39 18.54 6.96
CA GLY A 574 -4.43 19.67 6.04
C GLY A 574 -3.53 20.84 6.43
N PHE A 575 -2.63 20.66 7.40
CA PHE A 575 -1.98 21.73 8.16
C PHE A 575 -0.45 21.62 8.18
N SER A 576 0.23 22.76 8.23
CA SER A 576 1.68 22.92 8.06
C SER A 576 2.40 23.48 9.30
N THR A 577 1.68 24.10 10.23
CA THR A 577 2.23 24.75 11.43
C THR A 577 2.58 23.76 12.55
N ALA A 578 3.54 24.15 13.40
CA ALA A 578 3.88 23.42 14.61
C ALA A 578 2.73 23.44 15.64
N GLU A 579 1.99 24.56 15.72
CA GLU A 579 0.84 24.73 16.64
C GLU A 579 -0.26 23.68 16.37
N ALA A 580 -0.74 23.57 15.11
CA ALA A 580 -1.74 22.57 14.75
C ALA A 580 -1.20 21.12 14.88
N SER A 581 0.12 20.93 14.77
CA SER A 581 0.79 19.63 15.02
C SER A 581 0.70 19.23 16.48
N GLU A 582 0.99 20.15 17.40
CA GLU A 582 0.98 19.85 18.83
C GLU A 582 -0.44 19.79 19.40
N GLN A 583 -1.39 20.54 18.82
CA GLN A 583 -2.81 20.40 19.10
C GLN A 583 -3.32 18.98 18.76
N LEU A 584 -2.95 18.44 17.59
CA LEU A 584 -3.29 17.07 17.20
C LEU A 584 -2.66 16.03 18.13
N ARG A 585 -1.34 16.13 18.41
CA ARG A 585 -0.64 15.24 19.34
C ARG A 585 -1.27 15.24 20.73
N THR A 586 -1.57 16.42 21.26
CA THR A 586 -2.22 16.57 22.58
C THR A 586 -3.57 15.88 22.61
N PHE A 587 -4.39 16.05 21.55
CA PHE A 587 -5.69 15.40 21.45
C PHE A 587 -5.59 13.88 21.35
N LEU A 588 -4.75 13.35 20.46
CA LEU A 588 -4.57 11.91 20.28
C LEU A 588 -4.01 11.25 21.55
N ARG A 589 -3.04 11.89 22.21
CA ARG A 589 -2.50 11.44 23.52
C ARG A 589 -3.57 11.47 24.62
N SER A 590 -4.52 12.42 24.58
CA SER A 590 -5.65 12.48 25.52
C SER A 590 -6.76 11.44 25.25
N LYS A 591 -6.78 10.83 24.06
CA LYS A 591 -7.71 9.77 23.66
C LYS A 591 -7.14 8.38 23.91
N PHE A 592 -5.86 8.21 23.58
CA PHE A 592 -5.14 6.93 23.62
C PHE A 592 -3.86 7.09 24.44
N PRO A 593 -3.96 7.28 25.78
CA PRO A 593 -2.82 7.60 26.63
C PRO A 593 -1.90 6.39 26.86
N ALA A 594 -2.45 5.17 26.88
CA ALA A 594 -1.71 3.94 27.08
C ALA A 594 -0.77 3.67 25.88
N PRO A 595 0.53 3.36 26.10
CA PRO A 595 1.40 2.89 25.04
C PRO A 595 1.09 1.44 24.66
N VAL A 596 1.30 1.09 23.39
CA VAL A 596 1.37 -0.33 22.99
C VAL A 596 2.70 -0.92 23.45
N TYR A 597 2.76 -2.24 23.68
CA TYR A 597 3.97 -2.91 24.20
C TYR A 597 5.22 -2.63 23.35
N LEU A 598 5.04 -2.57 22.03
CA LEU A 598 6.09 -2.32 21.04
C LEU A 598 6.65 -0.90 21.01
N GLU A 599 6.18 0.04 21.83
CA GLU A 599 6.75 1.39 21.87
C GLU A 599 8.13 1.42 22.54
N VAL A 600 9.00 2.29 22.02
CA VAL A 600 10.27 2.66 22.66
C VAL A 600 9.99 3.23 24.05
N SER A 601 10.49 2.55 25.08
CA SER A 601 10.37 2.95 26.48
C SER A 601 11.11 4.27 26.73
N SER A 602 10.51 5.21 27.48
CA SER A 602 11.09 6.53 27.76
C SER A 602 12.17 6.54 28.86
N ALA A 603 12.85 5.41 29.07
CA ALA A 603 14.00 5.29 29.97
C ALA A 603 15.31 5.56 29.18
N PRO A 604 16.34 6.17 29.80
CA PRO A 604 17.62 6.38 29.13
C PRO A 604 18.21 5.08 28.60
N ARG A 605 18.67 5.10 27.35
CA ARG A 605 19.34 3.95 26.72
C ARG A 605 20.77 3.81 27.25
N PRO A 606 21.33 2.58 27.34
CA PRO A 606 22.73 2.39 27.76
C PRO A 606 23.77 3.13 26.90
N ASP A 607 23.41 3.40 25.63
CA ASP A 607 24.29 4.00 24.62
C ASP A 607 24.17 5.54 24.57
N GLU A 608 23.15 6.12 25.22
CA GLU A 608 22.95 7.56 25.31
C GLU A 608 23.70 8.07 26.56
N GLY A 609 24.93 8.50 26.35
CA GLY A 609 25.84 8.94 27.42
C GLY A 609 25.20 10.00 28.33
N VAL A 610 25.35 9.80 29.65
CA VAL A 610 24.71 10.63 30.69
C VAL A 610 25.09 12.10 30.49
N ALA A 611 24.09 12.91 30.12
CA ALA A 611 24.09 14.32 30.43
C ALA A 611 23.56 14.45 31.87
N ASP A 612 24.34 15.10 32.73
CA ASP A 612 23.89 15.48 34.07
C ASP A 612 22.73 16.52 33.99
N ASP A 613 22.16 16.85 35.15
CA ASP A 613 21.18 17.92 35.37
C ASP A 613 19.76 17.72 34.82
N VAL A 614 19.09 16.64 35.25
CA VAL A 614 17.63 16.66 35.48
C VAL A 614 17.30 16.03 36.84
N GLU A 615 16.81 16.82 37.79
CA GLU A 615 16.29 16.30 39.07
C GLU A 615 15.06 15.41 38.82
N ALA A 616 15.18 14.12 39.12
CA ALA A 616 14.06 13.20 39.06
C ALA A 616 13.14 13.39 40.28
N VAL A 617 11.87 13.72 40.05
CA VAL A 617 10.86 13.76 41.12
C VAL A 617 10.61 12.34 41.63
N GLU A 618 11.18 12.00 42.79
CA GLU A 618 11.01 10.70 43.43
C GLU A 618 9.60 10.53 43.99
N GLY A 619 8.72 9.91 43.19
CA GLY A 619 7.36 9.55 43.56
C GLY A 619 7.02 8.12 43.18
N GLN A 620 7.21 7.18 44.12
CA GLN A 620 6.64 5.82 44.13
C GLN A 620 6.63 5.07 42.78
N ARG A 621 7.80 4.82 42.19
CA ARG A 621 7.97 3.71 41.24
C ARG A 621 8.00 2.39 42.02
N GLY A 622 7.13 1.44 41.67
CA GLY A 622 7.07 0.15 42.36
C GLY A 622 8.11 -0.84 41.87
N ASP A 623 8.38 -1.89 42.66
CA ASP A 623 9.34 -2.95 42.29
C ASP A 623 9.02 -3.61 40.93
N ALA A 624 7.74 -3.63 40.54
CA ALA A 624 7.28 -4.13 39.24
C ALA A 624 7.78 -3.28 38.05
N ASP A 625 7.84 -1.95 38.19
CA ASP A 625 8.38 -1.06 37.15
C ASP A 625 9.91 -1.23 37.03
N ALA A 626 10.58 -1.42 38.18
CA ALA A 626 12.00 -1.71 38.22
C ALA A 626 12.32 -3.06 37.53
N ALA A 627 11.53 -4.10 37.79
CA ALA A 627 11.65 -5.41 37.15
C ALA A 627 11.43 -5.35 35.63
N ALA A 628 10.32 -4.73 35.18
CA ALA A 628 10.04 -4.54 33.75
C ALA A 628 11.16 -3.73 33.05
N GLY A 629 11.71 -2.72 33.74
CA GLY A 629 12.86 -1.96 33.25
C GLY A 629 14.17 -2.76 33.20
N VAL A 630 14.33 -3.85 33.96
CA VAL A 630 15.46 -4.80 33.83
C VAL A 630 15.24 -5.75 32.64
N GLU A 631 14.00 -6.23 32.44
CA GLU A 631 13.62 -7.09 31.30
C GLU A 631 13.83 -6.39 29.95
N ASP A 632 13.33 -5.16 29.79
CA ASP A 632 13.53 -4.36 28.57
C ASP A 632 15.04 -4.19 28.26
N ARG A 633 15.88 -3.95 29.29
CA ARG A 633 17.34 -3.86 29.13
C ARG A 633 18.00 -5.19 28.76
N ALA A 634 17.49 -6.31 29.25
CA ALA A 634 17.97 -7.65 28.87
C ALA A 634 17.63 -7.99 27.41
N LEU A 635 16.42 -7.67 26.95
CA LEU A 635 16.02 -7.79 25.55
C LEU A 635 16.85 -6.88 24.64
N TRP A 636 17.04 -5.61 25.01
CA TRP A 636 17.88 -4.67 24.25
C TRP A 636 19.34 -5.13 24.16
N ARG A 637 19.90 -5.67 25.24
CA ARG A 637 21.25 -6.24 25.22
C ARG A 637 21.34 -7.44 24.27
N LEU A 638 20.41 -8.40 24.38
CA LEU A 638 20.36 -9.58 23.50
C LEU A 638 20.22 -9.16 22.02
N PHE A 639 19.36 -8.18 21.74
CA PHE A 639 19.17 -7.62 20.41
C PHE A 639 20.45 -6.93 19.89
N GLY A 640 21.11 -6.10 20.70
CA GLY A 640 22.37 -5.45 20.33
C GLY A 640 23.50 -6.45 20.05
N GLU A 641 23.64 -7.47 20.90
CA GLU A 641 24.60 -8.56 20.69
C GLU A 641 24.30 -9.34 19.39
N LEU A 642 23.02 -9.65 19.10
CA LEU A 642 22.61 -10.29 17.84
C LEU A 642 22.86 -9.39 16.62
N MET A 643 22.51 -8.10 16.69
CA MET A 643 22.70 -7.14 15.58
C MET A 643 24.17 -6.83 15.26
N ALA A 644 25.10 -7.22 16.14
CA ALA A 644 26.55 -7.15 15.88
C ALA A 644 27.12 -8.40 15.17
N LEU A 645 26.36 -9.51 15.11
CA LEU A 645 26.78 -10.72 14.39
C LEU A 645 26.81 -10.51 12.87
N PRO A 646 27.63 -11.27 12.13
CA PRO A 646 27.70 -11.16 10.67
C PRO A 646 26.41 -11.62 9.96
N VAL A 647 26.12 -10.97 8.83
CA VAL A 647 25.11 -11.40 7.86
C VAL A 647 25.80 -12.02 6.64
N VAL A 648 25.39 -13.22 6.24
CA VAL A 648 25.85 -13.91 5.03
C VAL A 648 24.73 -13.87 3.98
N GLY A 649 24.89 -13.05 2.95
CA GLY A 649 24.02 -13.06 1.79
C GLY A 649 24.47 -14.11 0.77
N VAL A 650 23.54 -14.71 0.04
CA VAL A 650 23.84 -15.58 -1.12
C VAL A 650 22.93 -15.20 -2.29
N VAL A 651 23.50 -14.94 -3.47
CA VAL A 651 22.75 -14.52 -4.68
C VAL A 651 23.14 -15.38 -5.89
N SER A 652 22.25 -15.52 -6.87
CA SER A 652 22.51 -16.28 -8.10
C SER A 652 23.32 -15.53 -9.16
N ASP A 653 23.29 -14.19 -9.12
CA ASP A 653 23.89 -13.27 -10.09
C ASP A 653 24.47 -12.04 -9.36
N GLU A 654 25.54 -11.43 -9.92
CA GLU A 654 26.23 -10.28 -9.32
C GLU A 654 25.34 -9.03 -9.22
N GLU A 655 24.41 -8.84 -10.15
CA GLU A 655 23.40 -7.75 -10.12
C GLU A 655 22.47 -7.82 -8.89
N GLY A 656 22.42 -8.96 -8.18
CA GLY A 656 21.68 -9.12 -6.94
C GLY A 656 22.40 -8.59 -5.69
N VAL A 657 23.71 -8.33 -5.75
CA VAL A 657 24.51 -7.99 -4.57
C VAL A 657 24.14 -6.61 -4.00
N CYS A 658 24.10 -5.57 -4.84
CA CYS A 658 23.83 -4.20 -4.38
C CYS A 658 22.42 -4.05 -3.78
N PRO A 659 21.34 -4.54 -4.43
CA PRO A 659 20.01 -4.49 -3.83
C PRO A 659 19.89 -5.34 -2.56
N LEU A 660 20.59 -6.48 -2.48
CA LEU A 660 20.57 -7.32 -1.27
C LEU A 660 21.18 -6.57 -0.09
N VAL A 661 22.39 -6.01 -0.26
CA VAL A 661 23.08 -5.23 0.78
C VAL A 661 22.22 -4.05 1.26
N ARG A 662 21.56 -3.33 0.35
CA ARG A 662 20.68 -2.21 0.73
C ARG A 662 19.37 -2.67 1.39
N SER A 663 18.78 -3.79 0.96
CA SER A 663 17.55 -4.34 1.56
C SER A 663 17.71 -4.65 3.06
N LEU A 664 18.93 -4.96 3.52
CA LEU A 664 19.24 -5.21 4.94
C LEU A 664 18.90 -4.01 5.84
N ALA A 665 18.84 -2.79 5.29
CA ALA A 665 18.40 -1.60 6.02
C ALA A 665 16.92 -1.68 6.44
N LEU A 666 16.04 -2.24 5.60
CA LEU A 666 14.67 -2.55 6.01
C LEU A 666 14.59 -3.85 6.80
N ALA A 667 15.29 -4.90 6.34
CA ALA A 667 15.21 -6.24 6.93
C ALA A 667 15.56 -6.26 8.42
N PHE A 668 16.55 -5.47 8.85
CA PHE A 668 16.93 -5.30 10.26
C PHE A 668 16.51 -3.94 10.83
N ALA A 669 15.51 -3.26 10.24
CA ALA A 669 14.98 -1.95 10.66
C ALA A 669 16.07 -0.89 10.99
N GLY A 670 17.17 -0.90 10.24
CA GLY A 670 18.31 0.01 10.44
C GLY A 670 19.20 -0.31 11.65
N HIS A 671 19.02 -1.44 12.34
CA HIS A 671 19.75 -1.78 13.58
C HIS A 671 21.02 -2.63 13.39
N HIS A 672 21.14 -3.44 12.33
CA HIS A 672 22.33 -4.29 12.13
C HIS A 672 23.64 -3.46 12.02
N ARG A 673 24.71 -3.92 12.68
CA ARG A 673 26.04 -3.27 12.76
C ARG A 673 27.20 -4.20 12.41
N GLY A 674 26.96 -5.50 12.26
CA GLY A 674 27.96 -6.49 11.88
C GLY A 674 28.50 -6.30 10.44
N VAL A 675 29.40 -7.20 10.05
CA VAL A 675 29.92 -7.27 8.67
C VAL A 675 28.97 -8.07 7.78
N VAL A 676 28.90 -7.71 6.50
CA VAL A 676 28.09 -8.41 5.50
C VAL A 676 29.02 -9.16 4.54
N ARG A 677 28.74 -10.43 4.28
CA ARG A 677 29.50 -11.23 3.30
C ARG A 677 28.54 -11.77 2.26
N VAL A 678 28.76 -11.47 0.98
CA VAL A 678 27.86 -11.92 -0.09
C VAL A 678 28.56 -12.93 -0.99
N GLY A 679 28.02 -14.15 -1.03
CA GLY A 679 28.42 -15.18 -1.97
C GLY A 679 27.62 -15.08 -3.27
N VAL A 680 28.29 -14.86 -4.40
CA VAL A 680 27.69 -14.95 -5.74
C VAL A 680 27.88 -16.38 -6.25
N GLU A 681 26.78 -17.09 -6.49
CA GLU A 681 26.79 -18.49 -6.94
C GLU A 681 27.28 -18.60 -8.39
N GLN A 682 28.38 -19.32 -8.61
CA GLN A 682 29.01 -19.39 -9.93
C GLN A 682 28.23 -20.29 -10.92
N HIS A 683 27.33 -19.65 -11.67
CA HIS A 683 26.62 -20.26 -12.78
C HIS A 683 27.46 -20.29 -14.05
N GLY A 684 27.85 -21.49 -14.49
CA GLY A 684 28.34 -21.72 -15.85
C GLY A 684 27.22 -21.53 -16.86
N GLY A 685 27.16 -20.36 -17.50
CA GLY A 685 26.10 -19.97 -18.43
C GLY A 685 26.25 -18.53 -18.91
N ALA A 686 25.19 -18.00 -19.53
CA ALA A 686 25.09 -16.58 -19.88
C ALA A 686 24.75 -15.75 -18.63
N THR A 687 25.30 -14.53 -18.55
CA THR A 687 24.99 -13.55 -17.50
C THR A 687 23.55 -13.07 -17.58
N LEU A 688 23.01 -12.53 -16.48
CA LEU A 688 21.65 -11.97 -16.46
C LEU A 688 21.42 -10.91 -17.55
N ARG A 689 22.40 -10.02 -17.79
CA ARG A 689 22.42 -9.05 -18.90
C ARG A 689 22.32 -9.71 -20.29
N GLU A 690 23.02 -10.82 -20.51
CA GLU A 690 22.95 -11.58 -21.76
C GLU A 690 21.60 -12.32 -21.89
N ALA A 691 21.02 -12.78 -20.77
CA ALA A 691 19.67 -13.33 -20.74
C ALA A 691 18.61 -12.25 -21.06
N ARG A 692 18.73 -11.02 -20.51
CA ARG A 692 17.88 -9.86 -20.88
C ARG A 692 17.93 -9.62 -22.39
N ALA A 693 19.13 -9.59 -22.98
CA ALA A 693 19.32 -9.37 -24.42
C ALA A 693 18.75 -10.51 -25.28
N ALA A 694 19.05 -11.77 -24.93
CA ALA A 694 18.58 -12.95 -25.67
C ALA A 694 17.05 -13.13 -25.62
N LEU A 695 16.43 -12.81 -24.48
CA LEU A 695 14.97 -12.82 -24.30
C LEU A 695 14.28 -11.56 -24.86
N ARG A 696 15.05 -10.57 -25.34
CA ARG A 696 14.57 -9.23 -25.72
C ARG A 696 13.66 -8.59 -24.66
N HIS A 697 14.10 -8.65 -23.40
CA HIS A 697 13.32 -8.11 -22.29
C HIS A 697 13.24 -6.58 -22.39
N ARG A 698 12.01 -6.05 -22.36
CA ARG A 698 11.68 -4.66 -22.74
C ARG A 698 11.37 -3.74 -21.55
N VAL A 699 11.21 -4.31 -20.37
CA VAL A 699 10.78 -3.58 -19.16
C VAL A 699 12.01 -3.21 -18.33
N VAL A 700 12.09 -1.95 -17.94
CA VAL A 700 13.11 -1.39 -17.04
C VAL A 700 12.44 -0.42 -16.08
N SER A 701 13.01 -0.18 -14.90
CA SER A 701 12.69 1.05 -14.16
C SER A 701 13.60 2.19 -14.57
N ALA A 702 13.05 3.37 -14.87
CA ALA A 702 13.82 4.53 -15.35
C ALA A 702 14.19 5.57 -14.28
N MET A 703 14.06 5.24 -12.98
CA MET A 703 14.46 6.13 -11.90
C MET A 703 15.97 6.04 -11.63
N PRO A 704 16.74 7.15 -11.66
CA PRO A 704 18.16 7.12 -11.30
C PRO A 704 18.39 6.69 -9.86
N ALA A 705 19.34 5.79 -9.64
CA ALA A 705 19.87 5.44 -8.32
C ALA A 705 21.41 5.47 -8.36
N PRO A 706 22.09 5.90 -7.28
CA PRO A 706 23.53 5.68 -7.15
C PRO A 706 23.88 4.18 -7.12
N ALA A 707 24.81 3.75 -7.95
CA ALA A 707 25.36 2.39 -7.92
C ALA A 707 26.13 2.15 -6.60
N CYS A 708 26.21 0.90 -6.14
CA CYS A 708 26.93 0.58 -4.90
C CYS A 708 28.45 0.77 -5.03
N VAL A 709 29.06 1.32 -3.99
CA VAL A 709 30.50 1.21 -3.73
C VAL A 709 30.68 0.82 -2.28
N TYR A 710 31.20 -0.38 -2.02
CA TYR A 710 31.22 -0.97 -0.68
C TYR A 710 32.29 -0.38 0.25
N SER A 711 32.02 -0.41 1.56
CA SER A 711 33.02 -0.18 2.62
C SER A 711 33.72 -1.49 3.02
N GLU A 712 34.74 -1.40 3.87
CA GLU A 712 35.47 -2.54 4.43
C GLU A 712 34.60 -3.52 5.26
N ARG A 713 33.36 -3.12 5.57
CA ARG A 713 32.35 -3.97 6.25
C ARG A 713 31.63 -4.93 5.32
N VAL A 714 31.76 -4.80 3.99
CA VAL A 714 31.13 -5.70 3.02
C VAL A 714 32.19 -6.38 2.16
N SER A 715 32.15 -7.71 2.10
CA SER A 715 33.01 -8.49 1.20
C SER A 715 32.16 -9.35 0.25
N VAL A 716 32.37 -9.19 -1.05
CA VAL A 716 31.77 -10.03 -2.09
C VAL A 716 32.75 -11.12 -2.50
N GLY A 717 32.27 -12.35 -2.72
CA GLY A 717 33.09 -13.48 -3.15
C GLY A 717 32.27 -14.54 -3.87
N ALA A 718 32.95 -15.57 -4.39
CA ALA A 718 32.30 -16.69 -5.08
C ALA A 718 31.71 -17.70 -4.08
N ALA A 719 30.53 -18.24 -4.40
CA ALA A 719 29.98 -19.47 -3.83
C ALA A 719 29.95 -20.56 -4.91
N ALA A 720 30.18 -21.83 -4.53
CA ALA A 720 30.10 -22.93 -5.48
C ALA A 720 28.63 -23.23 -5.83
N ARG A 721 28.39 -23.66 -7.07
CA ARG A 721 27.03 -23.95 -7.55
C ARG A 721 26.39 -25.10 -6.77
N GLY A 722 25.24 -24.86 -6.16
CA GLY A 722 24.52 -25.85 -5.36
C GLY A 722 25.14 -26.11 -3.99
N GLU A 723 26.06 -25.26 -3.53
CA GLU A 723 26.61 -25.30 -2.17
C GLU A 723 25.53 -24.95 -1.14
N ASP A 724 25.51 -25.62 0.03
CA ASP A 724 24.49 -25.34 1.04
C ASP A 724 24.72 -23.98 1.72
N ALA A 725 23.64 -23.31 2.10
CA ALA A 725 23.71 -22.00 2.75
C ALA A 725 24.49 -22.05 4.08
N ALA A 726 24.47 -23.17 4.80
CA ALA A 726 25.25 -23.37 6.02
C ALA A 726 26.71 -23.76 5.73
N ASP A 727 27.05 -24.36 4.58
CA ASP A 727 28.44 -24.53 4.14
C ASP A 727 29.08 -23.16 3.86
N ILE A 728 28.39 -22.34 3.06
CA ILE A 728 28.81 -20.96 2.73
C ILE A 728 28.97 -20.15 4.03
N ALA A 729 27.98 -20.21 4.94
CA ALA A 729 28.04 -19.51 6.22
C ALA A 729 29.15 -20.02 7.14
N ARG A 730 29.44 -21.34 7.17
CA ARG A 730 30.56 -21.91 7.92
C ARG A 730 31.90 -21.32 7.47
N ARG A 731 32.14 -21.23 6.15
CA ARG A 731 33.34 -20.58 5.62
C ARG A 731 33.37 -19.08 5.90
N ALA A 732 32.23 -18.40 5.71
CA ALA A 732 32.12 -16.95 5.82
C ALA A 732 32.21 -16.43 7.27
N ILE A 733 31.78 -17.20 8.27
CA ILE A 733 31.80 -16.79 9.69
C ILE A 733 33.09 -17.26 10.37
N GLY A 734 33.58 -18.45 10.02
CA GLY A 734 34.79 -19.05 10.61
C GLY A 734 34.56 -19.63 12.01
N GLY A 735 35.33 -20.65 12.38
CA GLY A 735 35.09 -21.44 13.60
C GLY A 735 35.22 -20.65 14.93
N ALA A 736 36.00 -19.57 14.94
CA ALA A 736 36.39 -18.85 16.16
C ALA A 736 35.60 -17.56 16.46
N GLY A 737 34.63 -17.16 15.62
CA GLY A 737 33.83 -15.95 15.88
C GLY A 737 32.97 -16.09 17.14
N ALA A 738 32.89 -15.04 17.97
CA ALA A 738 31.97 -15.01 19.10
C ALA A 738 30.52 -15.24 18.65
N GLY A 739 29.71 -15.86 19.50
CA GLY A 739 28.32 -16.21 19.19
C GLY A 739 27.41 -16.01 20.39
N VAL A 740 26.19 -15.54 20.12
CA VAL A 740 25.22 -15.12 21.13
C VAL A 740 24.36 -16.31 21.53
N VAL A 741 24.32 -16.62 22.83
CA VAL A 741 23.50 -17.73 23.35
C VAL A 741 22.09 -17.21 23.63
N LEU A 742 21.09 -17.81 23.01
CA LEU A 742 19.68 -17.45 23.25
C LEU A 742 19.26 -17.90 24.67
N PRO A 743 18.68 -17.02 25.50
CA PRO A 743 18.26 -17.36 26.85
C PRO A 743 17.09 -18.37 26.89
N SER A 744 16.83 -18.92 28.07
CA SER A 744 15.70 -19.84 28.34
C SER A 744 14.33 -19.26 27.99
N THR A 745 14.18 -17.93 27.98
CA THR A 745 12.96 -17.23 27.56
C THR A 745 12.68 -17.32 26.06
N CYS A 746 13.63 -17.75 25.22
CA CYS A 746 13.47 -17.91 23.76
C CYS A 746 12.87 -19.28 23.34
N GLY A 747 12.18 -19.98 24.25
CA GLY A 747 11.41 -21.19 23.96
C GLY A 747 12.24 -22.27 23.24
N GLY A 748 11.79 -22.72 22.07
CA GLY A 748 12.48 -23.74 21.27
C GLY A 748 13.86 -23.34 20.73
N GLY A 749 14.25 -22.06 20.84
CA GLY A 749 15.60 -21.58 20.52
C GLY A 749 16.56 -21.54 21.73
N ALA A 750 16.07 -21.83 22.95
CA ALA A 750 16.87 -21.70 24.17
C ALA A 750 18.17 -22.51 24.14
N GLY A 751 19.28 -21.89 24.56
CA GLY A 751 20.60 -22.51 24.62
C GLY A 751 21.33 -22.60 23.28
N LEU A 752 20.68 -22.33 22.15
CA LEU A 752 21.35 -22.25 20.85
C LEU A 752 22.30 -21.03 20.82
N ARG A 753 23.50 -21.24 20.28
CA ARG A 753 24.51 -20.20 20.07
C ARG A 753 24.47 -19.72 18.62
N VAL A 754 23.84 -18.57 18.41
CA VAL A 754 23.76 -17.92 17.10
C VAL A 754 25.13 -17.36 16.72
N ARG A 755 25.65 -17.77 15.56
CA ARG A 755 26.95 -17.35 15.01
C ARG A 755 26.83 -16.28 13.92
N GLY A 756 25.62 -16.09 13.37
CA GLY A 756 25.31 -15.13 12.31
C GLY A 756 23.93 -15.38 11.69
N PHE A 757 23.55 -14.48 10.80
CA PHE A 757 22.35 -14.61 9.96
C PHE A 757 22.74 -15.04 8.54
N VAL A 758 21.84 -15.73 7.83
CA VAL A 758 21.98 -16.03 6.41
C VAL A 758 20.74 -15.58 5.66
N VAL A 759 20.93 -14.82 4.57
CA VAL A 759 19.87 -14.45 3.64
C VAL A 759 20.16 -15.14 2.31
N ASP A 760 19.54 -16.30 2.09
CA ASP A 760 19.70 -17.06 0.85
C ASP A 760 18.70 -16.56 -0.20
N ALA A 761 19.18 -15.58 -0.95
CA ALA A 761 18.47 -14.88 -2.01
C ALA A 761 18.62 -15.54 -3.39
N ARG A 762 19.20 -16.74 -3.47
CA ARG A 762 19.32 -17.50 -4.71
C ARG A 762 17.97 -17.84 -5.31
N THR A 763 17.92 -17.84 -6.64
CA THR A 763 16.74 -18.21 -7.42
C THR A 763 16.78 -19.70 -7.76
N PRO A 764 15.80 -20.50 -7.33
CA PRO A 764 15.79 -21.94 -7.62
C PRO A 764 15.76 -22.24 -9.13
N GLY A 765 16.76 -22.99 -9.62
CA GLY A 765 16.70 -23.60 -10.95
C GLY A 765 17.30 -22.79 -12.12
N ALA A 766 18.49 -22.22 -11.96
CA ALA A 766 19.25 -21.64 -13.08
C ALA A 766 19.67 -22.70 -14.14
N PRO A 767 19.69 -22.36 -15.45
CA PRO A 767 19.78 -21.00 -15.99
C PRO A 767 18.44 -20.37 -16.43
N VAL A 768 18.39 -19.04 -16.37
CA VAL A 768 17.27 -18.20 -16.82
C VAL A 768 17.00 -18.42 -18.32
N ARG A 769 15.76 -18.78 -18.65
CA ARG A 769 15.33 -19.19 -20.02
C ARG A 769 13.97 -18.65 -20.48
N SER A 770 13.33 -17.79 -19.69
CA SER A 770 12.04 -17.18 -20.03
C SER A 770 11.89 -15.80 -19.37
N ALA A 771 11.01 -14.95 -19.89
CA ALA A 771 10.74 -13.63 -19.31
C ALA A 771 10.22 -13.70 -17.86
N ALA A 772 9.46 -14.74 -17.51
CA ALA A 772 9.02 -14.96 -16.12
C ALA A 772 10.21 -15.33 -15.22
N ALA A 773 11.02 -16.32 -15.61
CA ALA A 773 12.22 -16.71 -14.87
C ALA A 773 13.25 -15.56 -14.75
N LEU A 774 13.26 -14.64 -15.72
CA LEU A 774 14.08 -13.44 -15.73
C LEU A 774 13.58 -12.38 -14.72
N ARG A 775 12.26 -12.15 -14.64
CA ARG A 775 11.66 -11.20 -13.67
C ARG A 775 11.76 -11.67 -12.23
N ASP A 776 11.90 -12.98 -12.03
CA ASP A 776 12.13 -13.63 -10.74
C ASP A 776 13.59 -14.00 -10.48
N ALA A 777 14.53 -13.61 -11.36
CA ALA A 777 15.94 -14.00 -11.32
C ALA A 777 16.74 -13.36 -10.17
N LEU A 778 16.47 -12.08 -9.89
CA LEU A 778 16.90 -11.42 -8.66
C LEU A 778 15.72 -11.34 -7.70
N ALA A 779 15.97 -11.57 -6.41
CA ALA A 779 15.01 -11.31 -5.35
C ALA A 779 15.73 -10.87 -4.09
N VAL A 780 15.15 -9.92 -3.33
CA VAL A 780 15.70 -9.48 -2.03
C VAL A 780 14.60 -9.34 -0.99
N PRO A 781 14.89 -9.48 0.33
CA PRO A 781 13.91 -9.25 1.38
C PRO A 781 13.23 -7.88 1.26
N ALA A 782 11.93 -7.85 1.48
CA ALA A 782 11.10 -6.66 1.31
C ALA A 782 10.19 -6.39 2.52
N GLN A 783 10.61 -6.84 3.71
CA GLN A 783 9.96 -6.53 4.97
C GLN A 783 10.97 -6.48 6.13
N THR A 784 10.56 -5.91 7.26
CA THR A 784 11.23 -6.11 8.54
C THR A 784 11.18 -7.58 8.97
N LEU A 785 12.34 -8.13 9.33
CA LEU A 785 12.49 -9.47 9.87
C LEU A 785 12.53 -9.45 11.41
N SER A 786 12.20 -10.60 11.99
CA SER A 786 12.14 -10.90 13.41
C SER A 786 12.67 -12.31 13.65
N LEU A 787 12.95 -12.69 14.90
CA LEU A 787 13.60 -13.97 15.22
C LEU A 787 12.78 -15.19 14.73
N GLU A 788 11.46 -15.10 14.72
CA GLU A 788 10.55 -16.15 14.22
C GLU A 788 10.61 -16.36 12.70
N ASP A 789 11.06 -15.38 11.92
CA ASP A 789 11.21 -15.51 10.47
C ASP A 789 12.37 -16.45 10.09
N PHE A 790 13.36 -16.63 10.97
CA PHE A 790 14.55 -17.43 10.67
C PHE A 790 14.42 -18.91 11.06
N ARG A 791 15.11 -19.79 10.32
CA ARG A 791 15.33 -21.20 10.62
C ARG A 791 16.72 -21.36 11.23
N ALA A 792 16.83 -21.97 12.40
CA ALA A 792 18.13 -22.34 12.96
C ALA A 792 18.74 -23.50 12.17
N VAL A 793 20.02 -23.38 11.77
CA VAL A 793 20.76 -24.43 11.05
C VAL A 793 22.15 -24.58 11.66
N ALA A 794 22.57 -25.82 11.93
CA ALA A 794 23.84 -26.10 12.60
C ALA A 794 25.08 -25.75 11.74
N VAL A 795 26.08 -25.13 12.36
CA VAL A 795 27.33 -24.66 11.73
C VAL A 795 28.60 -24.91 12.54
N GLY A 796 28.50 -25.30 13.82
CA GLY A 796 29.70 -25.64 14.60
C GLY A 796 29.98 -27.15 14.65
N PRO A 797 31.10 -27.54 15.29
CA PRO A 797 31.32 -28.91 15.73
C PRO A 797 30.36 -29.30 16.87
N SER A 798 29.77 -28.33 17.56
CA SER A 798 28.64 -28.52 18.47
C SER A 798 27.32 -28.38 17.72
N ALA A 799 26.37 -29.29 17.96
CA ALA A 799 25.02 -29.19 17.42
C ALA A 799 24.25 -27.94 17.91
N GLY A 800 24.71 -27.29 18.99
CA GLY A 800 24.14 -26.04 19.50
C GLY A 800 24.66 -24.77 18.83
N ASP A 801 25.73 -24.83 18.01
CA ASP A 801 26.22 -23.69 17.23
C ASP A 801 25.41 -23.56 15.93
N VAL A 802 24.64 -22.48 15.78
CA VAL A 802 23.70 -22.30 14.67
C VAL A 802 23.86 -20.97 13.93
N VAL A 803 23.42 -20.91 12.68
CA VAL A 803 23.05 -19.66 12.01
C VAL A 803 21.54 -19.57 11.86
N LEU A 804 21.05 -18.34 11.74
CA LEU A 804 19.64 -18.03 11.52
C LEU A 804 19.41 -17.74 10.03
N VAL A 805 18.86 -18.72 9.32
CA VAL A 805 18.67 -18.69 7.85
C VAL A 805 17.27 -18.22 7.49
N VAL A 806 17.17 -17.30 6.52
CA VAL A 806 15.96 -17.05 5.75
C VAL A 806 16.28 -17.22 4.27
N SER A 807 15.58 -18.13 3.60
CA SER A 807 15.64 -18.32 2.15
C SER A 807 14.31 -17.93 1.48
N ARG A 808 14.29 -17.85 0.15
CA ARG A 808 13.03 -17.73 -0.62
C ARG A 808 12.02 -18.85 -0.30
N ALA A 809 12.50 -20.07 0.00
CA ALA A 809 11.62 -21.20 0.38
C ALA A 809 11.08 -21.07 1.81
N ASP A 810 11.92 -20.63 2.77
CA ASP A 810 11.45 -20.30 4.12
C ASP A 810 10.42 -19.15 4.07
N ALA A 811 10.56 -18.22 3.12
CA ALA A 811 9.69 -17.07 2.96
C ALA A 811 8.28 -17.39 2.44
N ASP A 812 8.12 -18.42 1.61
CA ASP A 812 6.80 -18.94 1.24
C ASP A 812 6.12 -19.61 2.43
N ALA A 813 6.87 -20.42 3.21
CA ALA A 813 6.35 -21.07 4.41
C ALA A 813 5.96 -20.09 5.54
N LYS A 814 6.69 -18.98 5.68
CA LYS A 814 6.53 -18.00 6.79
C LYS A 814 5.92 -16.67 6.39
N ALA A 815 5.40 -16.56 5.16
CA ALA A 815 4.79 -15.34 4.62
C ALA A 815 5.73 -14.10 4.59
N VAL A 816 7.05 -14.31 4.53
CA VAL A 816 8.04 -13.22 4.42
C VAL A 816 7.99 -12.61 3.02
N HIS A 817 7.91 -11.29 2.93
CA HIS A 817 7.86 -10.56 1.66
C HIS A 817 9.24 -10.36 1.07
N TRP A 818 9.30 -10.51 -0.25
CA TRP A 818 10.47 -10.34 -1.10
C TRP A 818 10.07 -9.53 -2.33
N VAL A 819 10.99 -8.74 -2.88
CA VAL A 819 10.81 -7.99 -4.12
C VAL A 819 11.72 -8.58 -5.20
N ASN A 820 11.16 -8.87 -6.38
CA ASN A 820 11.85 -9.53 -7.49
C ASN A 820 12.19 -8.55 -8.63
N GLY A 821 13.23 -8.82 -9.42
CA GLY A 821 13.63 -7.98 -10.55
C GLY A 821 14.50 -8.70 -11.59
N ALA A 822 14.64 -8.09 -12.77
CA ALA A 822 15.43 -8.60 -13.89
C ALA A 822 16.82 -7.91 -14.04
N SER A 823 17.07 -6.85 -13.27
CA SER A 823 18.32 -6.09 -13.22
C SER A 823 18.54 -5.49 -11.83
N GLU A 824 19.77 -5.02 -11.55
CA GLU A 824 20.06 -4.22 -10.35
C GLU A 824 19.11 -3.00 -10.24
N SER A 825 18.94 -2.24 -11.33
CA SER A 825 18.13 -1.02 -11.36
C SER A 825 16.64 -1.27 -11.02
N ASP A 826 16.08 -2.42 -11.41
CA ASP A 826 14.69 -2.81 -11.10
C ASP A 826 14.42 -3.04 -9.59
N LEU A 827 15.48 -3.21 -8.79
CA LEU A 827 15.44 -3.35 -7.34
C LEU A 827 15.98 -2.10 -6.62
N LEU A 828 16.88 -1.33 -7.25
CA LEU A 828 17.28 -0.02 -6.72
C LEU A 828 16.16 1.03 -6.81
N VAL A 829 15.10 0.83 -7.62
CA VAL A 829 13.87 1.64 -7.49
C VAL A 829 13.17 1.47 -6.12
N THR A 830 13.41 0.36 -5.45
CA THR A 830 12.93 0.06 -4.09
C THR A 830 13.91 0.58 -3.04
N TYR A 831 15.22 0.31 -3.21
CA TYR A 831 16.29 0.73 -2.28
C TYR A 831 17.34 1.65 -2.95
N PRO A 832 16.99 2.90 -3.31
CA PRO A 832 17.83 3.74 -4.14
C PRO A 832 19.06 4.32 -3.45
N LEU A 833 19.02 4.59 -2.13
CA LEU A 833 20.10 5.32 -1.47
C LEU A 833 21.19 4.40 -0.90
N PRO A 834 22.47 4.82 -0.98
CA PRO A 834 23.57 4.17 -0.29
C PRO A 834 23.36 4.03 1.22
N VAL A 835 23.71 2.87 1.78
CA VAL A 835 23.61 2.60 3.22
C VAL A 835 24.96 2.89 3.90
N GLU A 836 25.00 3.92 4.75
CA GLU A 836 26.20 4.40 5.47
C GLU A 836 26.98 3.32 6.25
N ALA A 837 26.32 2.23 6.68
CA ALA A 837 26.96 1.13 7.39
C ALA A 837 27.71 0.15 6.46
N TYR A 838 27.44 0.17 5.16
CA TYR A 838 27.85 -0.86 4.18
C TYR A 838 28.56 -0.30 2.94
N GLU A 839 28.41 1.00 2.68
CA GLU A 839 28.91 1.67 1.47
C GLU A 839 29.89 2.79 1.80
N ASN A 840 30.86 3.01 0.91
CA ASN A 840 31.91 4.01 1.05
C ASN A 840 31.35 5.40 0.75
N MET A 841 30.95 6.11 1.80
CA MET A 841 30.40 7.48 1.70
C MET A 841 31.36 8.51 1.08
N SER A 842 32.66 8.20 0.97
CA SER A 842 33.67 9.05 0.33
C SER A 842 33.87 8.74 -1.16
N ALA A 843 33.26 7.68 -1.70
CA ALA A 843 33.34 7.35 -3.13
C ALA A 843 32.55 8.35 -3.99
N GLU A 844 33.05 8.65 -5.19
CA GLU A 844 32.36 9.46 -6.19
C GLU A 844 31.07 8.78 -6.66
N VAL A 845 30.00 9.56 -6.85
CA VAL A 845 28.70 9.06 -7.31
C VAL A 845 28.80 8.55 -8.75
N ARG A 846 28.50 7.26 -8.92
CA ARG A 846 28.16 6.66 -10.20
C ARG A 846 26.67 6.31 -10.19
N TRP A 847 26.01 6.45 -11.33
CA TRP A 847 24.59 6.13 -11.48
C TRP A 847 24.43 4.71 -12.05
N SER A 848 23.39 4.00 -11.63
CA SER A 848 23.05 2.70 -12.20
C SER A 848 22.64 2.83 -13.68
N ILE A 849 22.76 1.73 -14.42
CA ILE A 849 22.43 1.62 -15.84
C ILE A 849 21.44 0.43 -15.96
N PRO A 850 20.43 0.47 -16.85
CA PRO A 850 19.45 -0.62 -17.00
C PRO A 850 19.96 -1.79 -17.87
#